data_AF-A0A4S2MUG0-F1
#
_entry.id   AF-A0A4S2MUG0-F1
#
_cell.length_a   1.000
_cell.length_b   1.000
_cell.length_c   1.000
_cell.angle_alpha   90.00
_cell.angle_beta   90.00
_cell.angle_gamma   90.00
#
_symmetry.space_group_name_H-M   'P 1'
#
loop_
_entity.id
_entity.type
_entity.pdbx_description
1 polymer ?
#
loop_
_entity_poly.entity_id
_entity_poly.type
_entity_poly.pdbx_seq_one_letter_code
_entity_poly.pdbx_strand_id
1 'polypeptide(L)'
;MPKERRKRGRRAEKKRKAEKDHEEKELQIIDDANQYEDYSGGGGDFGGDDANTFFGLLTDEETEYFKRADELLEINDFAGGDEERTIFIENLYKEVAGKELKIIHSQGCSRLMERLICTSTPAQLKQLFQAFSGHFLGIVQHRFASHCCETLLLQCAPEVSKEMDPDYMDAGIKAAGVDAVFSSMEGLFLHMLAELEPSIISLLSDRFASHTVRVLLLILAGRPVSSARSLVQSRKKEDIRSTTTTATSADVEETIAAVPQSFHEALKNILTTITKEISVPELRSMAVHQIGSPTLQVVLRLEFGLSKSERKAREKSEVGTLFTKLVGSGKEESEGKEESEDKDATSFFQNLLYDAVGSHLAESLVQYAPRREFKMLYNSFMGPRIGSLARNETAAFVVQRALERMTQEELEEALKEIIPQIPGLVERNRVAILKTLIDSCGTHGVDSTGLSDAIIKAYSIKPSEPSEFIFKILHLIKTKLPTFPAPPAESDAPPPKSKPDPITLHGSLLAQSILSHESPLSSALTSSILSQPTPILLSLATHPQASHVIQKVLTTSLPNLKRTMHSLRGNWADLALNQVGSHIVDACWTSGAPMNLRQEVANELMARESEMRESFYGRAVWRNWYMDRYKTNRRLWFQVVKEGKEGDSGSAPGAAHGQAPKKQKTAIELARERHAAAKAGATGANATGNNIAGHRSNSAETVAPQALLSLVTSRIIPFVASADKPSSDGQATSSLLPNPLPPRELAATLNLNLPLKDGRGKTGLLEAVEKVLKFSVNTWHPGFMDKLYASTDPVGVASDLLLSVLNTNVHVYQVSPALTIIEKETATQFARLFGFNGAYAGGLTLPGGSASNWTSMLIARNTLYPETKLKGNGPHRFIAFSSEHGHYSVEKAAVLLGIGSESVWNVKVDEKGRMDVNDLITKVKLAKEQGLTPFYVNAGAGTTVLGSYDPFREIHAVCREHGLWFHVDGSWGGSVAFSENQKWRLEGAKLADSLTVNPHKMLGVPVTCSFLLTNDTRRFHHATSLKAGYLFHEKDGDEEEDVFDMAQMTMGCGRRADSLKLALSWVYYGRRGYQERIDHAFNMAQYFAESVEASPRLHLVSENPPPCLQVCFFYKPSDELSNNAAFNTSTTRRVAAALIPQGFMIDYSPSEHGEFFRAVVNGRTTKEKIDELVRAVEKLGSAQN
;
A
#
# COMPACT_ATOMS: atom_id res chain seq x y z
N MET A 1 29.82 -44.67 -20.53
CA MET A 1 28.63 -45.54 -20.41
C MET A 1 28.85 -46.43 -19.20
N PRO A 2 27.85 -46.73 -18.36
CA PRO A 2 26.53 -47.27 -18.76
C PRO A 2 25.45 -46.22 -19.04
N LYS A 3 24.27 -46.67 -19.50
CA LYS A 3 23.07 -45.86 -19.70
C LYS A 3 22.00 -46.27 -18.70
N GLU A 4 21.42 -45.33 -17.95
CA GLU A 4 20.16 -45.54 -17.24
C GLU A 4 19.09 -44.48 -17.62
N ARG A 5 17.84 -44.80 -17.30
CA ARG A 5 16.66 -44.40 -18.08
C ARG A 5 16.09 -43.03 -17.66
N ARG A 6 16.18 -42.04 -18.54
CA ARG A 6 15.32 -40.83 -18.49
C ARG A 6 13.87 -41.17 -18.85
N LYS A 7 12.94 -41.15 -17.89
CA LYS A 7 11.50 -40.83 -18.10
C LYS A 7 10.71 -40.64 -16.78
N ARG A 8 10.74 -39.44 -16.18
CA ARG A 8 9.72 -38.95 -15.21
C ARG A 8 9.75 -37.44 -14.87
N GLY A 9 10.26 -36.57 -15.75
CA GLY A 9 10.41 -35.12 -15.46
C GLY A 9 9.10 -34.31 -15.49
N ARG A 10 8.35 -34.38 -16.59
CA ARG A 10 7.27 -33.42 -16.92
C ARG A 10 6.08 -33.38 -15.95
N ARG A 11 5.80 -34.42 -15.16
CA ARG A 11 4.66 -34.42 -14.22
C ARG A 11 4.96 -33.71 -12.89
N ALA A 12 6.20 -33.76 -12.41
CA ALA A 12 6.63 -33.02 -11.23
C ALA A 12 6.80 -31.51 -11.54
N GLU A 13 7.22 -31.20 -12.76
CA GLU A 13 7.41 -29.84 -13.26
C GLU A 13 6.06 -29.11 -13.48
N LYS A 14 5.04 -29.79 -14.04
CA LYS A 14 3.65 -29.28 -14.04
C LYS A 14 3.16 -28.93 -12.64
N LYS A 15 3.36 -29.82 -11.66
CA LYS A 15 2.85 -29.64 -10.28
C LYS A 15 3.50 -28.43 -9.60
N ARG A 16 4.83 -28.34 -9.68
CA ARG A 16 5.59 -27.17 -9.19
C ARG A 16 5.17 -25.85 -9.83
N LYS A 17 4.77 -25.86 -11.10
CA LYS A 17 4.32 -24.64 -11.80
C LYS A 17 2.92 -24.21 -11.35
N ALA A 18 2.01 -25.16 -11.14
CA ALA A 18 0.69 -24.88 -10.58
C ALA A 18 0.75 -24.43 -9.10
N GLU A 19 1.68 -24.99 -8.31
CA GLU A 19 1.97 -24.54 -6.94
C GLU A 19 2.50 -23.07 -6.94
N LYS A 20 3.43 -22.74 -7.85
CA LYS A 20 3.93 -21.37 -8.03
C LYS A 20 2.86 -20.37 -8.50
N ASP A 21 2.00 -20.76 -9.44
CA ASP A 21 0.90 -19.92 -9.95
C ASP A 21 -0.22 -19.71 -8.89
N HIS A 22 -0.17 -20.43 -7.75
CA HIS A 22 -0.99 -20.21 -6.56
C HIS A 22 -0.29 -19.26 -5.58
N GLU A 23 0.96 -19.55 -5.20
CA GLU A 23 1.78 -18.69 -4.33
C GLU A 23 1.91 -17.27 -4.88
N GLU A 24 2.08 -17.10 -6.20
CA GLU A 24 2.16 -15.77 -6.85
C GLU A 24 0.83 -15.00 -6.84
N LYS A 25 -0.32 -15.65 -6.62
CA LYS A 25 -1.62 -14.97 -6.40
C LYS A 25 -1.81 -14.56 -4.95
N GLU A 26 -1.48 -15.44 -4.01
CA GLU A 26 -1.52 -15.13 -2.57
C GLU A 26 -0.56 -13.99 -2.23
N LEU A 27 0.66 -14.01 -2.78
CA LEU A 27 1.61 -12.89 -2.65
C LEU A 27 1.08 -11.59 -3.26
N GLN A 28 0.34 -11.64 -4.39
CA GLN A 28 -0.25 -10.44 -4.99
C GLN A 28 -1.36 -9.84 -4.13
N ILE A 29 -2.11 -10.66 -3.40
CA ILE A 29 -3.13 -10.23 -2.44
C ILE A 29 -2.48 -9.57 -1.22
N ILE A 30 -1.37 -10.13 -0.72
CA ILE A 30 -0.64 -9.62 0.46
C ILE A 30 0.07 -8.29 0.15
N ASP A 31 0.72 -8.17 -1.01
CA ASP A 31 1.38 -6.91 -1.44
C ASP A 31 0.36 -5.78 -1.67
N ASP A 32 -0.81 -6.14 -2.18
CA ASP A 32 -1.91 -5.19 -2.30
C ASP A 32 -2.42 -4.78 -0.90
N ALA A 33 -2.63 -5.70 0.05
CA ALA A 33 -3.07 -5.35 1.41
C ALA A 33 -2.14 -4.34 2.13
N ASN A 34 -0.82 -4.52 2.03
CA ASN A 34 0.17 -3.67 2.71
C ASN A 34 0.22 -2.22 2.20
N GLN A 35 -0.18 -1.97 0.95
CA GLN A 35 -0.17 -0.64 0.34
C GLN A 35 -1.23 0.34 0.92
N TYR A 36 -2.08 -0.08 1.86
CA TYR A 36 -3.00 0.80 2.59
C TYR A 36 -2.55 1.13 4.03
N GLU A 37 -1.44 0.56 4.52
CA GLU A 37 -0.93 0.85 5.88
C GLU A 37 -0.13 2.16 5.96
N ASP A 38 0.34 2.71 4.82
CA ASP A 38 1.34 3.80 4.75
C ASP A 38 0.76 5.23 5.01
N TYR A 39 -0.22 5.32 5.90
CA TYR A 39 -0.74 6.58 6.46
C TYR A 39 -0.93 6.44 7.98
N SER A 40 0.14 6.34 8.75
CA SER A 40 0.11 6.46 10.21
C SER A 40 0.88 7.71 10.67
N GLY A 41 0.19 8.83 10.88
CA GLY A 41 0.80 10.06 11.36
C GLY A 41 -0.14 11.26 11.34
N GLY A 42 -0.93 11.45 12.39
CA GLY A 42 -1.85 12.58 12.49
C GLY A 42 -2.97 12.40 13.51
N GLY A 43 -2.61 12.27 14.79
CA GLY A 43 -3.59 12.37 15.87
C GLY A 43 -4.08 13.81 15.99
N GLY A 44 -5.22 14.11 15.38
CA GLY A 44 -6.02 15.28 15.70
C GLY A 44 -6.97 14.95 16.85
N ASP A 45 -6.96 15.77 17.89
CA ASP A 45 -7.86 15.69 19.03
C ASP A 45 -9.31 16.01 18.58
N PHE A 46 -10.10 14.96 18.35
CA PHE A 46 -11.56 15.04 18.26
C PHE A 46 -12.12 14.58 19.59
N GLY A 47 -12.56 15.54 20.42
CA GLY A 47 -13.08 15.27 21.75
C GLY A 47 -14.26 14.29 21.73
N GLY A 48 -14.08 13.14 22.39
CA GLY A 48 -15.06 12.07 22.53
C GLY A 48 -14.44 10.94 23.37
N ASP A 49 -14.79 10.90 24.66
CA ASP A 49 -14.07 10.15 25.72
C ASP A 49 -14.26 8.61 25.70
N ASP A 50 -14.62 8.02 24.54
CA ASP A 50 -15.04 6.61 24.41
C ASP A 50 -14.46 5.85 23.19
N ALA A 51 -13.52 6.43 22.43
CA ALA A 51 -13.01 5.86 21.17
C ALA A 51 -11.95 4.75 21.32
N ASN A 52 -12.23 3.71 22.12
CA ASN A 52 -11.66 2.35 22.02
C ASN A 52 -12.34 1.41 23.03
N THR A 53 -13.64 1.14 22.84
CA THR A 53 -14.39 0.19 23.67
C THR A 53 -13.77 -1.21 23.54
N PHE A 54 -13.03 -1.65 24.56
CA PHE A 54 -12.36 -2.95 24.55
C PHE A 54 -13.30 -4.04 25.06
N PHE A 55 -13.79 -4.88 24.15
CA PHE A 55 -14.74 -5.97 24.45
C PHE A 55 -14.09 -7.24 25.02
N GLY A 56 -12.78 -7.19 25.32
CA GLY A 56 -11.98 -8.34 25.75
C GLY A 56 -11.32 -9.08 24.59
N LEU A 57 -10.36 -9.95 24.92
CA LEU A 57 -9.77 -10.89 23.97
C LEU A 57 -10.54 -12.22 23.99
N LEU A 58 -10.43 -12.96 22.89
CA LEU A 58 -10.71 -14.39 22.83
C LEU A 58 -9.57 -15.14 23.55
N THR A 59 -9.86 -16.30 24.13
CA THR A 59 -8.79 -17.19 24.61
C THR A 59 -8.04 -17.83 23.44
N ASP A 60 -6.89 -18.46 23.69
CA ASP A 60 -6.15 -19.20 22.66
C ASP A 60 -6.99 -20.36 22.09
N GLU A 61 -7.74 -21.07 22.95
CA GLU A 61 -8.67 -22.14 22.58
C GLU A 61 -9.82 -21.62 21.69
N GLU A 62 -10.43 -20.49 22.05
CA GLU A 62 -11.48 -19.85 21.25
C GLU A 62 -10.93 -19.37 19.90
N THR A 63 -9.73 -18.79 19.89
CA THR A 63 -9.06 -18.30 18.68
C THR A 63 -8.73 -19.44 17.73
N GLU A 64 -8.26 -20.58 18.24
CA GLU A 64 -8.00 -21.77 17.43
C GLU A 64 -9.30 -22.40 16.89
N TYR A 65 -10.33 -22.50 17.73
CA TYR A 65 -11.65 -23.01 17.31
C TYR A 65 -12.23 -22.19 16.16
N PHE A 66 -12.29 -20.86 16.28
CA PHE A 66 -12.87 -20.00 15.26
C PHE A 66 -12.05 -19.95 13.97
N LYS A 67 -10.71 -20.06 14.03
CA LYS A 67 -9.88 -20.18 12.81
C LYS A 67 -10.15 -21.48 12.05
N ARG A 68 -10.19 -22.62 12.75
CA ARG A 68 -10.53 -23.92 12.13
C ARG A 68 -11.93 -23.91 11.53
N ALA A 69 -12.88 -23.20 12.15
CA ALA A 69 -14.23 -23.02 11.60
C ALA A 69 -14.25 -22.19 10.31
N ASP A 70 -13.38 -21.17 10.17
CA ASP A 70 -13.27 -20.35 8.96
C ASP A 70 -12.70 -21.17 7.79
N GLU A 71 -11.63 -21.93 8.06
CA GLU A 71 -11.00 -22.85 7.09
C GLU A 71 -12.01 -23.90 6.57
N LEU A 72 -12.83 -24.49 7.44
CA LEU A 72 -13.86 -25.46 7.04
C LEU A 72 -14.96 -24.83 6.18
N LEU A 73 -15.42 -23.62 6.51
CA LEU A 73 -16.41 -22.88 5.71
C LEU A 73 -15.84 -22.37 4.37
N GLU A 74 -14.54 -22.12 4.29
CA GLU A 74 -13.83 -21.77 3.06
C GLU A 74 -13.71 -22.95 2.11
N ILE A 75 -13.23 -24.10 2.61
CA ILE A 75 -13.04 -25.32 1.82
C ILE A 75 -14.39 -25.87 1.34
N ASN A 76 -15.44 -25.73 2.15
CA ASN A 76 -16.83 -26.10 1.83
C ASN A 76 -17.02 -27.58 1.42
N ASP A 77 -16.19 -28.47 1.97
CA ASP A 77 -16.17 -29.92 1.70
C ASP A 77 -16.90 -30.70 2.82
N PHE A 78 -18.21 -30.52 2.90
CA PHE A 78 -19.08 -31.22 3.87
C PHE A 78 -19.55 -32.56 3.29
N ALA A 79 -19.22 -33.67 3.95
CA ALA A 79 -19.44 -35.02 3.45
C ALA A 79 -20.94 -35.40 3.31
N GLY A 80 -21.80 -34.80 4.15
CA GLY A 80 -23.25 -34.91 4.08
C GLY A 80 -23.94 -33.84 3.22
N GLY A 81 -23.20 -32.96 2.54
CA GLY A 81 -23.77 -31.86 1.76
C GLY A 81 -24.38 -30.76 2.64
N ASP A 82 -25.45 -30.11 2.14
CA ASP A 82 -26.03 -28.91 2.77
C ASP A 82 -26.66 -29.14 4.16
N GLU A 83 -27.12 -30.35 4.47
CA GLU A 83 -27.69 -30.68 5.79
C GLU A 83 -26.62 -30.63 6.90
N GLU A 84 -25.47 -31.26 6.66
CA GLU A 84 -24.33 -31.25 7.61
C GLU A 84 -23.77 -29.83 7.78
N ARG A 85 -23.69 -29.06 6.68
CA ARG A 85 -23.29 -27.65 6.68
C ARG A 85 -24.23 -26.79 7.51
N THR A 86 -25.54 -27.02 7.44
CA THR A 86 -26.54 -26.29 8.25
C THR A 86 -26.36 -26.58 9.74
N ILE A 87 -26.21 -27.86 10.11
CA ILE A 87 -25.97 -28.28 11.51
C ILE A 87 -24.65 -27.69 12.05
N PHE A 88 -23.61 -27.64 11.21
CA PHE A 88 -22.34 -27.01 11.57
C PHE A 88 -22.51 -25.52 11.88
N ILE A 89 -23.21 -24.78 11.01
CA ILE A 89 -23.49 -23.35 11.19
C ILE A 89 -24.32 -23.13 12.47
N GLU A 90 -25.37 -23.91 12.73
CA GLU A 90 -26.17 -23.79 13.96
C GLU A 90 -25.35 -23.99 15.25
N ASN A 91 -24.40 -24.93 15.24
CA ASN A 91 -23.51 -25.13 16.39
C ASN A 91 -22.49 -24.01 16.52
N LEU A 92 -21.98 -23.47 15.41
CA LEU A 92 -21.10 -22.32 15.42
C LEU A 92 -21.78 -21.08 16.02
N TYR A 93 -23.07 -20.84 15.72
CA TYR A 93 -23.84 -19.75 16.35
C TYR A 93 -23.93 -19.85 17.87
N LYS A 94 -23.96 -21.07 18.43
CA LYS A 94 -23.99 -21.28 19.90
C LYS A 94 -22.66 -20.88 20.55
N GLU A 95 -21.54 -21.13 19.88
CA GLU A 95 -20.21 -20.73 20.37
C GLU A 95 -19.90 -19.25 20.15
N VAL A 96 -20.48 -18.64 19.12
CA VAL A 96 -20.41 -17.19 18.83
C VAL A 96 -21.22 -16.36 19.84
N ALA A 97 -22.28 -16.92 20.43
CA ALA A 97 -23.20 -16.22 21.32
C ALA A 97 -22.50 -15.62 22.55
N GLY A 98 -22.65 -14.31 22.75
CA GLY A 98 -21.99 -13.55 23.82
C GLY A 98 -20.50 -13.25 23.57
N LYS A 99 -19.97 -13.61 22.40
CA LYS A 99 -18.58 -13.36 21.97
C LYS A 99 -18.51 -12.55 20.67
N GLU A 100 -19.64 -12.15 20.11
CA GLU A 100 -19.79 -11.50 18.80
C GLU A 100 -18.87 -10.28 18.67
N LEU A 101 -18.90 -9.41 19.68
CA LEU A 101 -18.10 -8.19 19.75
C LEU A 101 -16.58 -8.50 19.86
N LYS A 102 -16.17 -9.59 20.51
CA LYS A 102 -14.76 -10.01 20.55
C LYS A 102 -14.31 -10.53 19.19
N ILE A 103 -15.15 -11.29 18.51
CA ILE A 103 -14.85 -11.92 17.22
C ILE A 103 -14.65 -10.85 16.13
N ILE A 104 -15.56 -9.87 16.03
CA ILE A 104 -15.44 -8.79 15.02
C ILE A 104 -14.27 -7.84 15.27
N HIS A 105 -13.78 -7.75 16.52
CA HIS A 105 -12.59 -6.97 16.86
C HIS A 105 -11.27 -7.79 16.73
N SER A 106 -11.34 -9.09 16.46
CA SER A 106 -10.17 -9.98 16.32
C SER A 106 -9.67 -10.06 14.88
N GLN A 107 -8.38 -9.76 14.66
CA GLN A 107 -7.70 -9.88 13.36
C GLN A 107 -7.82 -11.28 12.73
N GLY A 108 -7.82 -12.32 13.56
CA GLY A 108 -7.84 -13.71 13.11
C GLY A 108 -9.23 -14.31 12.96
N CYS A 109 -10.29 -13.63 13.42
CA CYS A 109 -11.64 -14.18 13.50
C CYS A 109 -12.74 -13.29 12.87
N SER A 110 -12.45 -12.03 12.51
CA SER A 110 -13.44 -11.17 11.84
C SER A 110 -13.88 -11.74 10.48
N ARG A 111 -12.97 -12.40 9.75
CA ARG A 111 -13.26 -13.08 8.47
C ARG A 111 -14.31 -14.18 8.60
N LEU A 112 -14.25 -14.97 9.68
CA LEU A 112 -15.28 -15.94 10.04
C LEU A 112 -16.65 -15.28 10.16
N MET A 113 -16.72 -14.14 10.86
CA MET A 113 -18.00 -13.43 11.04
C MET A 113 -18.53 -12.92 9.69
N GLU A 114 -17.69 -12.40 8.80
CA GLU A 114 -18.13 -12.00 7.46
C GLU A 114 -18.69 -13.17 6.64
N ARG A 115 -18.08 -14.37 6.71
CA ARG A 115 -18.67 -15.58 6.10
C ARG A 115 -19.98 -15.98 6.76
N LEU A 116 -20.01 -16.00 8.09
CA LEU A 116 -21.18 -16.40 8.89
C LEU A 116 -22.39 -15.51 8.59
N ILE A 117 -22.17 -14.19 8.51
CA ILE A 117 -23.15 -13.20 8.05
C ILE A 117 -23.65 -13.52 6.64
N CYS A 118 -22.77 -13.84 5.69
CA CYS A 118 -23.15 -14.21 4.32
C CYS A 118 -23.92 -15.55 4.22
N THR A 119 -23.91 -16.38 5.27
CA THR A 119 -24.66 -17.65 5.34
C THR A 119 -25.82 -17.62 6.33
N SER A 120 -26.13 -16.46 6.92
CA SER A 120 -27.16 -16.30 7.95
C SER A 120 -28.58 -16.45 7.42
N THR A 121 -29.47 -17.01 8.23
CA THR A 121 -30.93 -16.84 8.08
C THR A 121 -31.37 -15.44 8.53
N PRO A 122 -32.56 -14.94 8.12
CA PRO A 122 -33.07 -13.62 8.55
C PRO A 122 -33.15 -13.44 10.08
N ALA A 123 -33.49 -14.49 10.82
CA ALA A 123 -33.51 -14.47 12.28
C ALA A 123 -32.11 -14.32 12.89
N GLN A 124 -31.11 -15.03 12.34
CA GLN A 124 -29.70 -14.90 12.76
C GLN A 124 -29.11 -13.53 12.41
N LEU A 125 -29.49 -12.95 11.26
CA LEU A 125 -29.11 -11.57 10.90
C LEU A 125 -29.66 -10.57 11.93
N LYS A 126 -30.94 -10.68 12.31
CA LYS A 126 -31.56 -9.84 13.36
C LYS A 126 -30.84 -9.99 14.69
N GLN A 127 -30.50 -11.21 15.10
CA GLN A 127 -29.75 -11.48 16.34
C GLN A 127 -28.36 -10.83 16.32
N LEU A 128 -27.59 -10.97 15.24
CA LEU A 128 -26.27 -10.33 15.12
C LEU A 128 -26.37 -8.80 15.11
N PHE A 129 -27.38 -8.23 14.44
CA PHE A 129 -27.63 -6.79 14.44
C PHE A 129 -27.99 -6.28 15.86
N GLN A 130 -28.84 -7.02 16.59
CA GLN A 130 -29.16 -6.72 17.99
C GLN A 130 -27.92 -6.80 18.89
N ALA A 131 -27.03 -7.78 18.68
CA ALA A 131 -25.77 -7.90 19.43
C ALA A 131 -24.76 -6.75 19.17
N PHE A 132 -24.91 -6.00 18.07
CA PHE A 132 -24.07 -4.83 17.75
C PHE A 132 -24.68 -3.50 18.22
N SER A 133 -25.96 -3.50 18.60
CA SER A 133 -26.70 -2.28 19.01
C SER A 133 -26.14 -1.69 20.30
N GLY A 134 -25.95 -0.36 20.34
CA GLY A 134 -25.28 0.35 21.44
C GLY A 134 -23.75 0.38 21.31
N HIS A 135 -23.19 -0.24 20.27
CA HIS A 135 -21.75 -0.30 19.99
C HIS A 135 -21.40 0.02 18.54
N PHE A 136 -22.37 0.39 17.70
CA PHE A 136 -22.15 0.72 16.29
C PHE A 136 -21.10 1.81 16.09
N LEU A 137 -21.06 2.86 16.93
CA LEU A 137 -20.05 3.93 16.81
C LEU A 137 -18.61 3.35 16.86
N GLY A 138 -18.31 2.54 17.88
CA GLY A 138 -17.00 1.89 18.01
C GLY A 138 -16.74 0.86 16.91
N ILE A 139 -17.77 0.09 16.52
CA ILE A 139 -17.69 -0.92 15.45
C ILE A 139 -17.32 -0.28 14.11
N VAL A 140 -17.99 0.81 13.70
CA VAL A 140 -17.72 1.44 12.40
C VAL A 140 -16.35 2.12 12.34
N GLN A 141 -15.82 2.58 13.47
CA GLN A 141 -14.47 3.17 13.54
C GLN A 141 -13.35 2.12 13.70
N HIS A 142 -13.67 0.84 13.90
CA HIS A 142 -12.66 -0.20 14.11
C HIS A 142 -12.19 -0.86 12.81
N ARG A 143 -10.88 -1.13 12.71
CA ARG A 143 -10.20 -1.63 11.50
C ARG A 143 -10.66 -3.00 10.96
N PHE A 144 -11.34 -3.80 11.80
CA PHE A 144 -11.90 -5.10 11.40
C PHE A 144 -13.42 -5.16 11.53
N ALA A 145 -13.99 -4.52 12.56
CA ALA A 145 -15.41 -4.63 12.85
C ALA A 145 -16.25 -3.80 11.85
N SER A 146 -15.69 -2.75 11.27
CA SER A 146 -16.31 -1.98 10.18
C SER A 146 -16.61 -2.83 8.94
N HIS A 147 -15.75 -3.80 8.61
CA HIS A 147 -15.99 -4.76 7.51
C HIS A 147 -17.10 -5.74 7.85
N CYS A 148 -17.13 -6.28 9.08
CA CYS A 148 -18.23 -7.10 9.57
C CYS A 148 -19.57 -6.34 9.53
N CYS A 149 -19.55 -5.05 9.91
CA CYS A 149 -20.72 -4.18 9.88
C CYS A 149 -21.18 -3.88 8.44
N GLU A 150 -20.27 -3.52 7.52
CA GLU A 150 -20.59 -3.38 6.09
C GLU A 150 -21.27 -4.64 5.54
N THR A 151 -20.68 -5.81 5.81
CA THR A 151 -21.19 -7.10 5.35
C THR A 151 -22.56 -7.42 5.97
N LEU A 152 -22.81 -7.06 7.25
CA LEU A 152 -24.13 -7.17 7.89
C LEU A 152 -25.17 -6.29 7.21
N LEU A 153 -24.89 -5.00 7.02
CA LEU A 153 -25.84 -4.06 6.39
C LEU A 153 -26.24 -4.52 4.99
N LEU A 154 -25.29 -5.05 4.21
CA LEU A 154 -25.53 -5.57 2.86
C LEU A 154 -26.45 -6.80 2.85
N GLN A 155 -26.32 -7.72 3.82
CA GLN A 155 -27.20 -8.90 3.91
C GLN A 155 -28.56 -8.57 4.53
N CYS A 156 -28.64 -7.58 5.43
CA CYS A 156 -29.90 -7.15 6.02
C CYS A 156 -30.77 -6.30 5.08
N ALA A 157 -30.19 -5.58 4.12
CA ALA A 157 -30.93 -4.67 3.25
C ALA A 157 -32.06 -5.35 2.42
N PRO A 158 -31.86 -6.53 1.78
CA PRO A 158 -32.94 -7.24 1.09
C PRO A 158 -34.07 -7.71 2.02
N GLU A 159 -33.78 -8.00 3.30
CA GLU A 159 -34.81 -8.40 4.27
C GLU A 159 -35.75 -7.25 4.61
N VAL A 160 -35.27 -6.00 4.62
CA VAL A 160 -36.15 -4.82 4.78
C VAL A 160 -37.18 -4.77 3.65
N SER A 161 -36.77 -5.00 2.40
CA SER A 161 -37.69 -5.02 1.25
C SER A 161 -38.70 -6.18 1.32
N LYS A 162 -38.34 -7.33 1.91
CA LYS A 162 -39.24 -8.47 2.11
C LYS A 162 -40.25 -8.23 3.22
N GLU A 163 -39.83 -7.62 4.33
CA GLU A 163 -40.72 -7.26 5.46
C GLU A 163 -41.78 -6.21 5.10
N MET A 164 -41.64 -5.51 3.97
CA MET A 164 -42.67 -4.62 3.43
C MET A 164 -43.84 -5.37 2.75
N ASP A 165 -43.67 -6.65 2.41
CA ASP A 165 -44.74 -7.47 1.81
C ASP A 165 -45.64 -8.03 2.93
N PRO A 166 -46.94 -7.69 2.97
CA PRO A 166 -47.85 -8.15 4.01
C PRO A 166 -48.10 -9.67 4.00
N ASP A 167 -47.77 -10.37 2.91
CA ASP A 167 -47.84 -11.84 2.82
C ASP A 167 -46.52 -12.51 3.26
N TYR A 168 -45.46 -11.75 3.60
CA TYR A 168 -44.18 -12.29 4.08
C TYR A 168 -44.29 -12.84 5.51
N MET A 169 -44.03 -14.15 5.64
CA MET A 169 -43.99 -14.85 6.92
C MET A 169 -42.58 -15.40 7.14
N ASP A 170 -41.80 -14.76 8.02
CA ASP A 170 -40.46 -15.21 8.41
C ASP A 170 -40.55 -16.60 9.08
N ALA A 171 -40.07 -17.62 8.37
CA ALA A 171 -40.12 -19.00 8.84
C ALA A 171 -39.21 -19.25 10.07
N GLY A 172 -38.18 -18.42 10.28
CA GLY A 172 -37.27 -18.52 11.41
C GLY A 172 -37.91 -18.10 12.74
N ILE A 173 -38.83 -17.12 12.70
CA ILE A 173 -39.53 -16.63 13.91
C ILE A 173 -40.39 -17.74 14.56
N LYS A 174 -40.88 -18.72 13.79
CA LYS A 174 -41.60 -19.88 14.35
C LYS A 174 -40.70 -20.89 15.07
N ALA A 175 -39.39 -20.90 14.78
CA ALA A 175 -38.45 -21.87 15.35
C ALA A 175 -37.79 -21.36 16.64
N ALA A 176 -37.70 -20.04 16.84
CA ALA A 176 -36.97 -19.40 17.94
C ALA A 176 -37.64 -19.47 19.34
N GLY A 177 -38.86 -20.03 19.43
CA GLY A 177 -39.64 -20.06 20.67
C GLY A 177 -40.48 -18.80 20.90
N VAL A 178 -41.49 -18.92 21.77
CA VAL A 178 -42.61 -17.97 21.88
C VAL A 178 -42.24 -16.64 22.58
N ASP A 179 -41.09 -16.58 23.26
CA ASP A 179 -40.67 -15.44 24.08
C ASP A 179 -39.69 -14.46 23.39
N ALA A 180 -39.28 -14.72 22.14
CA ALA A 180 -38.29 -13.90 21.43
C ALA A 180 -38.92 -12.69 20.71
N VAL A 181 -38.88 -11.51 21.36
CA VAL A 181 -39.31 -10.24 20.75
C VAL A 181 -38.21 -9.68 19.84
N PHE A 182 -38.29 -9.99 18.55
CA PHE A 182 -37.42 -9.38 17.53
C PHE A 182 -38.01 -8.05 17.04
N SER A 183 -37.15 -7.03 16.94
CA SER A 183 -37.47 -5.81 16.19
C SER A 183 -37.56 -6.10 14.69
N SER A 184 -38.35 -5.33 13.94
CA SER A 184 -38.28 -5.37 12.47
C SER A 184 -36.89 -4.95 11.99
N MET A 185 -36.48 -5.43 10.81
CA MET A 185 -35.21 -5.06 10.22
C MET A 185 -35.17 -3.54 9.97
N GLU A 186 -36.29 -2.95 9.53
CA GLU A 186 -36.48 -1.49 9.47
C GLU A 186 -36.13 -0.79 10.79
N GLY A 187 -36.67 -1.28 11.92
CA GLY A 187 -36.43 -0.71 13.24
C GLY A 187 -34.96 -0.81 13.70
N LEU A 188 -34.27 -1.89 13.33
CA LEU A 188 -32.85 -2.09 13.64
C LEU A 188 -31.95 -1.09 12.88
N PHE A 189 -32.21 -0.87 11.58
CA PHE A 189 -31.54 0.19 10.82
C PHE A 189 -31.80 1.58 11.40
N LEU A 190 -33.06 1.90 11.76
CA LEU A 190 -33.40 3.19 12.36
C LEU A 190 -32.74 3.40 13.74
N HIS A 191 -32.56 2.33 14.54
CA HIS A 191 -31.87 2.40 15.81
C HIS A 191 -30.36 2.67 15.64
N MET A 192 -29.70 1.96 14.72
CA MET A 192 -28.29 2.24 14.36
C MET A 192 -28.10 3.68 13.87
N LEU A 193 -29.03 4.22 13.08
CA LEU A 193 -28.95 5.61 12.61
C LEU A 193 -29.04 6.61 13.77
N ALA A 194 -29.92 6.39 14.73
CA ALA A 194 -30.02 7.23 15.92
C ALA A 194 -28.74 7.19 16.79
N GLU A 195 -28.02 6.06 16.79
CA GLU A 195 -26.72 5.94 17.47
C GLU A 195 -25.60 6.72 16.74
N LEU A 196 -25.59 6.69 15.40
CA LEU A 196 -24.55 7.33 14.59
C LEU A 196 -24.80 8.83 14.28
N GLU A 197 -26.06 9.28 14.28
CA GLU A 197 -26.43 10.65 13.90
C GLU A 197 -25.66 11.75 14.67
N PRO A 198 -25.46 11.68 16.00
CA PRO A 198 -24.71 12.71 16.75
C PRO A 198 -23.24 12.87 16.32
N SER A 199 -22.66 11.85 15.70
CA SER A 199 -21.27 11.85 15.21
C SER A 199 -21.16 11.88 13.69
N ILE A 200 -22.27 12.04 12.95
CA ILE A 200 -22.30 11.79 11.51
C ILE A 200 -21.26 12.60 10.72
N ILE A 201 -20.98 13.84 11.15
CA ILE A 201 -20.00 14.74 10.51
C ILE A 201 -18.55 14.20 10.61
N SER A 202 -18.12 13.72 11.78
CA SER A 202 -16.76 13.18 11.94
C SER A 202 -16.60 11.88 11.15
N LEU A 203 -17.62 11.02 11.19
CA LEU A 203 -17.66 9.75 10.46
C LEU A 203 -17.58 9.90 8.93
N LEU A 204 -17.93 11.07 8.35
CA LEU A 204 -17.81 11.29 6.89
C LEU A 204 -16.38 11.14 6.37
N SER A 205 -15.39 11.47 7.21
CA SER A 205 -13.96 11.50 6.86
C SER A 205 -13.08 10.52 7.64
N ASP A 206 -13.69 9.77 8.56
CA ASP A 206 -13.05 8.68 9.31
C ASP A 206 -12.57 7.57 8.38
N ARG A 207 -11.38 7.01 8.68
CA ARG A 207 -10.70 6.00 7.85
C ARG A 207 -11.52 4.75 7.60
N PHE A 208 -12.28 4.31 8.60
CA PHE A 208 -13.02 3.05 8.57
C PHE A 208 -14.52 3.35 8.44
N ALA A 209 -15.05 4.24 9.29
CA ALA A 209 -16.49 4.47 9.36
C ALA A 209 -17.07 5.10 8.09
N SER A 210 -16.28 5.88 7.36
CA SER A 210 -16.72 6.45 6.08
C SER A 210 -17.17 5.39 5.07
N HIS A 211 -16.61 4.17 5.10
CA HIS A 211 -17.05 3.06 4.24
C HIS A 211 -18.45 2.60 4.62
N THR A 212 -18.66 2.26 5.89
CA THR A 212 -19.97 1.83 6.41
C THR A 212 -21.04 2.92 6.25
N VAL A 213 -20.71 4.20 6.47
CA VAL A 213 -21.62 5.34 6.23
C VAL A 213 -22.02 5.44 4.76
N ARG A 214 -21.09 5.26 3.81
CA ARG A 214 -21.41 5.25 2.37
C ARG A 214 -22.39 4.12 2.01
N VAL A 215 -22.19 2.92 2.57
CA VAL A 215 -23.08 1.75 2.39
C VAL A 215 -24.47 2.05 2.94
N LEU A 216 -24.55 2.51 4.18
CA LEU A 216 -25.78 2.83 4.89
C LEU A 216 -26.61 3.88 4.15
N LEU A 217 -25.99 4.98 3.71
CA LEU A 217 -26.66 6.04 2.94
C LEU A 217 -27.22 5.55 1.60
N LEU A 218 -26.58 4.58 0.93
CA LEU A 218 -27.08 3.99 -0.31
C LEU A 218 -28.25 3.04 -0.06
N ILE A 219 -28.21 2.25 1.02
CA ILE A 219 -29.33 1.40 1.45
C ILE A 219 -30.56 2.24 1.75
N LEU A 220 -30.44 3.32 2.53
CA LEU A 220 -31.57 4.22 2.83
C LEU A 220 -32.13 4.92 1.59
N ALA A 221 -31.32 5.10 0.55
CA ALA A 221 -31.75 5.66 -0.72
C ALA A 221 -32.41 4.65 -1.67
N GLY A 222 -32.52 3.38 -1.27
CA GLY A 222 -32.98 2.30 -2.14
C GLY A 222 -32.10 2.13 -3.38
N ARG A 223 -30.78 2.37 -3.27
CA ARG A 223 -29.85 2.30 -4.40
C ARG A 223 -28.94 1.08 -4.29
N PRO A 224 -28.76 0.32 -5.38
CA PRO A 224 -27.86 -0.83 -5.38
C PRO A 224 -26.42 -0.35 -5.21
N VAL A 225 -25.68 -0.97 -4.29
CA VAL A 225 -24.30 -0.57 -3.94
C VAL A 225 -23.34 -0.73 -5.12
N SER A 226 -23.66 -1.61 -6.06
CA SER A 226 -22.99 -1.74 -7.37
C SER A 226 -22.92 -0.43 -8.17
N SER A 227 -23.94 0.44 -8.06
CA SER A 227 -23.99 1.75 -8.74
C SER A 227 -22.92 2.74 -8.26
N ALA A 228 -22.31 2.47 -7.10
CA ALA A 228 -21.24 3.25 -6.51
C ALA A 228 -20.03 2.38 -6.15
N ARG A 229 -19.85 1.21 -6.79
CA ARG A 229 -18.84 0.20 -6.40
C ARG A 229 -17.43 0.75 -6.22
N SER A 230 -16.99 1.67 -7.10
CA SER A 230 -15.68 2.34 -7.03
C SER A 230 -15.53 3.36 -5.89
N LEU A 231 -16.65 3.81 -5.31
CA LEU A 231 -16.71 4.71 -4.16
C LEU A 231 -16.98 3.98 -2.84
N VAL A 232 -17.43 2.73 -2.86
CA VAL A 232 -17.82 1.99 -1.65
C VAL A 232 -16.77 0.92 -1.31
N GLN A 233 -16.38 0.11 -2.29
CA GLN A 233 -15.43 -0.99 -2.07
C GLN A 233 -13.98 -0.50 -2.19
N SER A 234 -13.11 -0.93 -1.26
CA SER A 234 -11.66 -0.86 -1.48
C SER A 234 -11.31 -1.66 -2.74
N ARG A 235 -10.37 -1.15 -3.56
CA ARG A 235 -9.91 -1.82 -4.80
C ARG A 235 -9.24 -3.19 -4.57
N LYS A 236 -9.12 -3.61 -3.31
CA LYS A 236 -8.39 -4.77 -2.83
C LYS A 236 -9.22 -5.70 -1.94
N LYS A 237 -10.55 -5.53 -1.91
CA LYS A 237 -11.44 -6.45 -1.20
C LYS A 237 -11.41 -7.81 -1.93
N GLU A 238 -10.89 -8.84 -1.25
CA GLU A 238 -11.02 -10.23 -1.68
C GLU A 238 -12.50 -10.62 -1.70
N ASP A 239 -12.91 -11.46 -2.65
CA ASP A 239 -14.29 -11.97 -2.72
C ASP A 239 -14.43 -13.20 -1.80
N ILE A 240 -14.95 -12.97 -0.59
CA ILE A 240 -15.03 -13.97 0.50
C ILE A 240 -16.10 -15.06 0.23
N ARG A 241 -16.82 -15.00 -0.90
CA ARG A 241 -17.94 -15.88 -1.22
C ARG A 241 -17.50 -17.24 -1.77
N SER A 242 -17.97 -18.32 -1.15
CA SER A 242 -17.80 -19.71 -1.61
C SER A 242 -18.35 -19.91 -3.04
N THR A 243 -17.65 -20.72 -3.84
CA THR A 243 -17.92 -21.00 -5.26
C THR A 243 -19.22 -21.77 -5.53
N THR A 244 -20.01 -22.10 -4.50
CA THR A 244 -21.10 -23.09 -4.59
C THR A 244 -22.51 -22.48 -4.53
N THR A 245 -22.68 -21.21 -4.16
CA THR A 245 -24.01 -20.56 -4.16
C THR A 245 -24.39 -20.10 -5.56
N THR A 246 -25.38 -20.75 -6.19
CA THR A 246 -25.83 -20.50 -7.57
C THR A 246 -26.63 -19.20 -7.79
N ALA A 247 -26.54 -18.24 -6.87
CA ALA A 247 -26.98 -16.85 -7.08
C ALA A 247 -25.74 -16.00 -7.36
N THR A 248 -25.68 -15.39 -8.54
CA THR A 248 -24.56 -14.51 -8.88
C THR A 248 -24.61 -13.24 -8.02
N SER A 249 -23.48 -12.55 -7.85
CA SER A 249 -23.46 -11.28 -7.10
C SER A 249 -24.37 -10.21 -7.72
N ALA A 250 -24.70 -10.31 -9.01
CA ALA A 250 -25.70 -9.47 -9.65
C ALA A 250 -27.12 -9.69 -9.08
N ASP A 251 -27.51 -10.94 -8.79
CA ASP A 251 -28.90 -11.27 -8.40
C ASP A 251 -29.29 -10.71 -7.01
N VAL A 252 -28.33 -10.57 -6.09
CA VAL A 252 -28.53 -9.98 -4.75
C VAL A 252 -28.24 -8.46 -4.72
N GLU A 253 -27.40 -7.95 -5.63
CA GLU A 253 -27.13 -6.50 -5.72
C GLU A 253 -28.17 -5.75 -6.55
N GLU A 254 -28.88 -6.40 -7.48
CA GLU A 254 -29.98 -5.80 -8.26
C GLU A 254 -31.34 -5.77 -7.52
N THR A 255 -31.46 -6.45 -6.37
CA THR A 255 -32.76 -6.66 -5.69
C THR A 255 -33.20 -5.54 -4.74
N ILE A 256 -32.39 -4.51 -4.48
CA ILE A 256 -32.81 -3.33 -3.69
C ILE A 256 -33.71 -2.43 -4.56
N ALA A 257 -34.99 -2.82 -4.70
CA ALA A 257 -35.97 -2.14 -5.54
C ALA A 257 -36.97 -1.27 -4.77
N ALA A 258 -37.18 -1.52 -3.48
CA ALA A 258 -38.12 -0.78 -2.63
C ALA A 258 -37.59 -0.70 -1.17
N VAL A 259 -37.73 0.48 -0.56
CA VAL A 259 -37.41 0.73 0.86
C VAL A 259 -38.56 1.47 1.55
N PRO A 260 -38.71 1.34 2.89
CA PRO A 260 -39.77 1.98 3.63
C PRO A 260 -39.73 3.51 3.55
N GLN A 261 -40.88 4.15 3.75
CA GLN A 261 -40.98 5.61 3.75
C GLN A 261 -40.13 6.26 4.86
N SER A 262 -39.96 5.56 5.99
CA SER A 262 -39.09 5.96 7.10
C SER A 262 -37.61 6.06 6.70
N PHE A 263 -37.12 5.22 5.77
CA PHE A 263 -35.74 5.29 5.27
C PHE A 263 -35.52 6.55 4.43
N HIS A 264 -36.48 6.93 3.59
CA HIS A 264 -36.43 8.20 2.86
C HIS A 264 -36.44 9.40 3.80
N GLU A 265 -37.23 9.34 4.88
CA GLU A 265 -37.30 10.40 5.90
C GLU A 265 -36.00 10.49 6.72
N ALA A 266 -35.44 9.36 7.15
CA ALA A 266 -34.15 9.30 7.84
C ALA A 266 -33.00 9.83 6.96
N LEU A 267 -32.93 9.41 5.70
CA LEU A 267 -31.95 9.94 4.74
C LEU A 267 -32.09 11.45 4.56
N LYS A 268 -33.32 11.95 4.43
CA LYS A 268 -33.60 13.39 4.30
C LYS A 268 -33.20 14.17 5.54
N ASN A 269 -33.40 13.60 6.74
CA ASN A 269 -32.96 14.19 8.00
C ASN A 269 -31.44 14.26 8.05
N ILE A 270 -30.74 13.14 7.83
CA ILE A 270 -29.26 13.07 7.83
C ILE A 270 -28.64 14.01 6.80
N LEU A 271 -29.16 14.05 5.57
CA LEU A 271 -28.70 15.02 4.57
C LEU A 271 -28.91 16.46 5.05
N THR A 272 -29.91 16.73 5.90
CA THR A 272 -30.22 18.07 6.42
C THR A 272 -29.31 18.42 7.60
N THR A 273 -29.06 17.48 8.50
CA THR A 273 -28.03 17.55 9.57
C THR A 273 -26.66 17.84 8.94
N ILE A 274 -26.23 17.05 7.96
CA ILE A 274 -24.98 17.28 7.21
C ILE A 274 -24.95 18.66 6.55
N THR A 275 -26.01 19.07 5.84
CA THR A 275 -26.03 20.39 5.18
C THR A 275 -26.01 21.55 6.18
N LYS A 276 -26.64 21.39 7.35
CA LYS A 276 -26.72 22.42 8.38
C LYS A 276 -25.41 22.58 9.15
N GLU A 277 -24.82 21.48 9.58
CA GLU A 277 -23.71 21.47 10.53
C GLU A 277 -22.35 21.61 9.86
N ILE A 278 -22.17 21.12 8.63
CA ILE A 278 -20.89 21.27 7.94
C ILE A 278 -20.64 22.73 7.51
N SER A 279 -19.50 23.27 7.91
CA SER A 279 -19.04 24.58 7.47
C SER A 279 -18.49 24.54 6.04
N VAL A 280 -18.52 25.68 5.33
CA VAL A 280 -17.95 25.78 3.97
C VAL A 280 -16.45 25.40 3.94
N PRO A 281 -15.60 25.81 4.90
CA PRO A 281 -14.20 25.37 4.95
C PRO A 281 -14.01 23.87 5.15
N GLU A 282 -14.82 23.21 6.00
CA GLU A 282 -14.75 21.76 6.22
C GLU A 282 -15.23 21.00 4.98
N LEU A 283 -16.32 21.44 4.37
CA LEU A 283 -16.86 20.87 3.13
C LEU A 283 -15.83 20.95 1.98
N ARG A 284 -15.15 22.10 1.84
CA ARG A 284 -14.08 22.31 0.84
C ARG A 284 -12.79 21.55 1.17
N SER A 285 -12.46 21.33 2.44
CA SER A 285 -11.35 20.47 2.87
C SER A 285 -11.64 18.99 2.55
N MET A 286 -12.85 18.52 2.90
CA MET A 286 -13.31 17.15 2.65
C MET A 286 -13.32 16.79 1.16
N ALA A 287 -13.63 17.75 0.29
CA ALA A 287 -13.63 17.59 -1.15
C ALA A 287 -12.29 17.17 -1.78
N VAL A 288 -11.16 17.52 -1.15
CA VAL A 288 -9.80 17.12 -1.56
C VAL A 288 -9.19 16.05 -0.63
N HIS A 289 -9.93 15.59 0.38
CA HIS A 289 -9.48 14.57 1.32
C HIS A 289 -9.65 13.16 0.73
N GLN A 290 -8.59 12.34 0.73
CA GLN A 290 -8.59 11.00 0.12
C GLN A 290 -9.72 10.08 0.62
N ILE A 291 -10.06 10.16 1.92
CA ILE A 291 -11.10 9.35 2.55
C ILE A 291 -12.47 10.04 2.50
N GLY A 292 -12.49 11.37 2.64
CA GLY A 292 -13.73 12.15 2.77
C GLY A 292 -14.39 12.51 1.43
N SER A 293 -13.59 12.67 0.37
CA SER A 293 -14.08 13.01 -0.97
C SER A 293 -14.98 11.91 -1.56
N PRO A 294 -14.67 10.61 -1.45
CA PRO A 294 -15.59 9.53 -1.81
C PRO A 294 -16.94 9.59 -1.07
N THR A 295 -16.95 9.90 0.23
CA THR A 295 -18.18 10.06 1.01
C THR A 295 -18.99 11.26 0.52
N LEU A 296 -18.34 12.40 0.32
CA LEU A 296 -18.96 13.61 -0.22
C LEU A 296 -19.56 13.37 -1.62
N GLN A 297 -18.88 12.58 -2.47
CA GLN A 297 -19.40 12.17 -3.77
C GLN A 297 -20.70 11.36 -3.64
N VAL A 298 -20.81 10.43 -2.68
CA VAL A 298 -22.07 9.71 -2.41
C VAL A 298 -23.15 10.68 -1.91
N VAL A 299 -22.86 11.50 -0.90
CA VAL A 299 -23.80 12.46 -0.31
C VAL A 299 -24.38 13.42 -1.38
N LEU A 300 -23.54 13.98 -2.26
CA LEU A 300 -24.00 14.86 -3.35
C LEU A 300 -24.79 14.11 -4.42
N ARG A 301 -24.42 12.87 -4.78
CA ARG A 301 -25.20 12.01 -5.69
C ARG A 301 -26.59 11.66 -5.14
N LEU A 302 -26.74 11.64 -3.82
CA LEU A 302 -28.03 11.47 -3.14
C LEU A 302 -28.82 12.78 -3.12
N GLU A 303 -28.20 13.93 -2.82
CA GLU A 303 -28.84 15.25 -2.91
C GLU A 303 -29.37 15.55 -4.33
N PHE A 304 -28.58 15.28 -5.37
CA PHE A 304 -29.04 15.41 -6.76
C PHE A 304 -30.14 14.40 -7.13
N GLY A 305 -30.19 13.27 -6.43
CA GLY A 305 -31.17 12.21 -6.58
C GLY A 305 -32.57 12.55 -6.08
N LEU A 306 -32.70 13.52 -5.18
CA LEU A 306 -33.97 13.95 -4.60
C LEU A 306 -34.96 14.45 -5.68
N SER A 307 -36.26 14.39 -5.38
CA SER A 307 -37.28 14.85 -6.32
C SER A 307 -37.17 16.34 -6.62
N LYS A 308 -37.73 16.78 -7.74
CA LYS A 308 -37.71 18.20 -8.16
C LYS A 308 -38.41 19.13 -7.15
N SER A 309 -39.42 18.62 -6.45
CA SER A 309 -40.11 19.29 -5.35
C SER A 309 -39.21 19.45 -4.11
N GLU A 310 -38.51 18.40 -3.72
CA GLU A 310 -37.64 18.40 -2.53
C GLU A 310 -36.40 19.27 -2.73
N ARG A 311 -35.75 19.20 -3.89
CA ARG A 311 -34.65 20.12 -4.23
C ARG A 311 -35.09 21.58 -4.20
N LYS A 312 -36.25 21.89 -4.78
CA LYS A 312 -36.83 23.24 -4.73
C LYS A 312 -37.24 23.68 -3.32
N ALA A 313 -37.55 22.76 -2.41
CA ALA A 313 -37.78 23.05 -1.00
C ALA A 313 -36.46 23.33 -0.26
N ARG A 314 -35.40 22.55 -0.52
CA ARG A 314 -34.05 22.79 0.01
C ARG A 314 -33.42 24.08 -0.50
N GLU A 315 -33.51 24.37 -1.80
CA GLU A 315 -33.09 25.65 -2.42
C GLU A 315 -33.78 26.89 -1.81
N LYS A 316 -34.92 26.71 -1.13
CA LYS A 316 -35.68 27.75 -0.44
C LYS A 316 -35.52 27.74 1.09
N SER A 317 -34.87 26.73 1.64
CA SER A 317 -34.55 26.66 3.07
C SER A 317 -33.41 27.61 3.38
N GLU A 318 -33.38 28.18 4.59
CA GLU A 318 -32.25 28.95 5.11
C GLU A 318 -30.94 28.13 5.14
N VAL A 319 -31.04 26.79 5.15
CA VAL A 319 -29.89 25.86 5.17
C VAL A 319 -29.24 25.68 3.79
N GLY A 320 -29.96 25.95 2.70
CA GLY A 320 -29.48 25.78 1.32
C GLY A 320 -29.26 24.32 0.88
N THR A 321 -28.33 24.12 -0.06
CA THR A 321 -27.90 22.78 -0.55
C THR A 321 -26.39 22.62 -0.43
N LEU A 322 -25.89 21.39 -0.30
CA LEU A 322 -24.45 21.12 -0.26
C LEU A 322 -23.76 21.54 -1.56
N PHE A 323 -24.43 21.35 -2.71
CA PHE A 323 -23.92 21.84 -3.98
C PHE A 323 -23.69 23.36 -3.98
N THR A 324 -24.67 24.14 -3.52
CA THR A 324 -24.54 25.61 -3.44
C THR A 324 -23.50 26.07 -2.41
N LYS A 325 -23.35 25.37 -1.26
CA LYS A 325 -22.27 25.64 -0.30
C LYS A 325 -20.89 25.36 -0.89
N LEU A 326 -20.76 24.34 -1.74
CA LEU A 326 -19.50 23.91 -2.32
C LEU A 326 -19.05 24.83 -3.49
N VAL A 327 -19.93 25.06 -4.46
CA VAL A 327 -19.60 25.67 -5.77
C VAL A 327 -20.22 27.06 -5.97
N GLY A 328 -20.97 27.56 -4.99
CA GLY A 328 -21.63 28.86 -5.07
C GLY A 328 -23.04 28.79 -5.67
N SER A 329 -23.73 29.93 -5.68
CA SER A 329 -25.14 30.00 -6.06
C SER A 329 -25.36 30.04 -7.59
N GLY A 330 -24.33 30.49 -8.33
CA GLY A 330 -24.39 30.68 -9.78
C GLY A 330 -25.41 31.71 -10.24
N LYS A 331 -25.90 32.57 -9.33
CA LYS A 331 -26.83 33.65 -9.65
C LYS A 331 -26.06 34.93 -9.93
N GLU A 332 -26.08 35.37 -11.17
CA GLU A 332 -25.78 36.78 -11.47
C GLU A 332 -26.83 37.67 -10.78
N GLU A 333 -26.35 38.71 -10.11
CA GLU A 333 -27.07 39.91 -9.69
C GLU A 333 -28.45 39.71 -9.00
N SER A 334 -28.43 39.60 -7.67
CA SER A 334 -29.50 40.15 -6.83
C SER A 334 -28.90 41.02 -5.73
N GLU A 335 -29.26 42.30 -5.72
CA GLU A 335 -28.65 43.35 -4.91
C GLU A 335 -28.58 43.00 -3.40
N GLY A 336 -27.38 43.11 -2.81
CA GLY A 336 -27.23 43.34 -1.36
C GLY A 336 -26.67 42.20 -0.48
N LYS A 337 -26.16 41.08 -1.00
CA LYS A 337 -25.45 40.07 -0.18
C LYS A 337 -24.12 39.57 -0.79
N GLU A 338 -23.04 39.90 -0.07
CA GLU A 338 -21.71 39.26 -0.02
C GLU A 338 -21.04 38.82 -1.34
N GLU A 339 -20.43 39.77 -2.04
CA GLU A 339 -19.59 39.54 -3.24
C GLU A 339 -18.32 38.67 -3.04
N SER A 340 -18.00 38.28 -1.80
CA SER A 340 -16.79 37.50 -1.48
C SER A 340 -16.98 35.99 -1.66
N GLU A 341 -18.13 35.43 -1.27
CA GLU A 341 -18.28 33.97 -1.16
C GLU A 341 -18.32 33.26 -2.52
N ASP A 342 -19.04 33.81 -3.51
CA ASP A 342 -19.15 33.22 -4.85
C ASP A 342 -17.82 33.35 -5.66
N LYS A 343 -16.97 34.36 -5.35
CA LYS A 343 -15.60 34.46 -5.90
C LYS A 343 -14.69 33.35 -5.36
N ASP A 344 -14.75 33.08 -4.07
CA ASP A 344 -14.00 31.98 -3.45
C ASP A 344 -14.51 30.61 -3.91
N ALA A 345 -15.82 30.46 -4.14
CA ALA A 345 -16.41 29.24 -4.70
C ALA A 345 -15.95 28.98 -6.14
N THR A 346 -15.89 30.05 -6.96
CA THR A 346 -15.38 30.02 -8.33
C THR A 346 -13.91 29.57 -8.38
N SER A 347 -13.06 30.19 -7.54
CA SER A 347 -11.65 29.82 -7.39
C SER A 347 -11.49 28.37 -6.94
N PHE A 348 -12.28 27.95 -5.95
CA PHE A 348 -12.23 26.61 -5.40
C PHE A 348 -12.58 25.52 -6.43
N PHE A 349 -13.69 25.63 -7.17
CA PHE A 349 -14.03 24.63 -8.19
C PHE A 349 -13.02 24.60 -9.33
N GLN A 350 -12.45 25.75 -9.73
CA GLN A 350 -11.37 25.77 -10.71
C GLN A 350 -10.14 24.98 -10.21
N ASN A 351 -9.81 25.04 -8.92
CA ASN A 351 -8.71 24.27 -8.34
C ASN A 351 -9.01 22.76 -8.28
N LEU A 352 -10.27 22.35 -8.00
CA LEU A 352 -10.68 20.94 -8.04
C LEU A 352 -10.41 20.27 -9.40
N LEU A 353 -10.50 21.01 -10.51
CA LEU A 353 -10.23 20.45 -11.85
C LEU A 353 -8.79 19.94 -12.00
N TYR A 354 -7.85 20.46 -11.23
CA TYR A 354 -6.41 20.15 -11.33
C TYR A 354 -5.87 19.32 -10.17
N ASP A 355 -6.60 19.24 -9.05
CA ASP A 355 -6.23 18.42 -7.90
C ASP A 355 -6.54 16.93 -8.12
N ALA A 356 -5.63 16.04 -7.75
CA ALA A 356 -5.74 14.61 -8.03
C ALA A 356 -6.89 13.90 -7.28
N VAL A 357 -7.37 14.45 -6.16
CA VAL A 357 -8.52 13.92 -5.40
C VAL A 357 -9.78 14.71 -5.75
N GLY A 358 -9.66 16.04 -5.76
CA GLY A 358 -10.72 16.98 -6.09
C GLY A 358 -11.30 16.76 -7.49
N SER A 359 -10.50 16.27 -8.44
CA SER A 359 -10.97 15.98 -9.79
C SER A 359 -11.97 14.83 -9.83
N HIS A 360 -11.87 13.83 -8.95
CA HIS A 360 -12.88 12.77 -8.86
C HIS A 360 -14.22 13.27 -8.29
N LEU A 361 -14.17 14.28 -7.40
CA LEU A 361 -15.37 14.99 -7.00
C LEU A 361 -15.93 15.84 -8.15
N ALA A 362 -15.09 16.58 -8.87
CA ALA A 362 -15.50 17.35 -10.03
C ALA A 362 -16.09 16.47 -11.14
N GLU A 363 -15.52 15.29 -11.39
CA GLU A 363 -16.09 14.24 -12.25
C GLU A 363 -17.50 13.86 -11.80
N SER A 364 -17.69 13.54 -10.51
CA SER A 364 -19.01 13.19 -9.96
C SER A 364 -20.01 14.35 -10.07
N LEU A 365 -19.59 15.58 -9.78
CA LEU A 365 -20.42 16.77 -9.94
C LEU A 365 -20.84 16.95 -11.41
N VAL A 366 -19.89 16.91 -12.33
CA VAL A 366 -20.14 17.03 -13.77
C VAL A 366 -20.98 15.87 -14.31
N GLN A 367 -20.82 14.65 -13.80
CA GLN A 367 -21.56 13.47 -14.26
C GLN A 367 -23.01 13.43 -13.74
N TYR A 368 -23.24 13.75 -12.46
CA TYR A 368 -24.54 13.51 -11.79
C TYR A 368 -25.35 14.77 -11.46
N ALA A 369 -24.78 15.98 -11.51
CA ALA A 369 -25.53 17.20 -11.24
C ALA A 369 -26.68 17.37 -12.26
N PRO A 370 -27.84 17.93 -11.89
CA PRO A 370 -28.94 18.12 -12.83
C PRO A 370 -28.56 19.12 -13.95
N ARG A 371 -29.34 19.16 -15.04
CA ARG A 371 -28.92 19.82 -16.29
C ARG A 371 -28.65 21.34 -16.15
N ARG A 372 -29.29 22.02 -15.19
CA ARG A 372 -29.06 23.44 -14.89
C ARG A 372 -27.69 23.63 -14.25
N GLU A 373 -27.42 22.86 -13.22
CA GLU A 373 -26.18 22.85 -12.44
C GLU A 373 -25.00 22.40 -13.32
N PHE A 374 -25.19 21.38 -14.17
CA PHE A 374 -24.22 21.01 -15.20
C PHE A 374 -23.88 22.18 -16.14
N LYS A 375 -24.88 22.88 -16.69
CA LYS A 375 -24.63 24.01 -17.59
C LYS A 375 -23.90 25.15 -16.88
N MET A 376 -24.19 25.41 -15.61
CA MET A 376 -23.43 26.33 -14.78
C MET A 376 -21.96 25.89 -14.67
N LEU A 377 -21.70 24.64 -14.25
CA LEU A 377 -20.34 24.11 -14.13
C LEU A 377 -19.57 24.17 -15.46
N TYR A 378 -20.22 23.79 -16.56
CA TYR A 378 -19.63 23.77 -17.88
C TYR A 378 -19.29 25.18 -18.37
N ASN A 379 -20.26 26.10 -18.37
CA ASN A 379 -20.08 27.45 -18.89
C ASN A 379 -19.08 28.26 -18.05
N SER A 380 -19.15 28.16 -16.72
CA SER A 380 -18.32 28.96 -15.81
C SER A 380 -16.88 28.45 -15.71
N PHE A 381 -16.63 27.14 -15.83
CA PHE A 381 -15.31 26.56 -15.51
C PHE A 381 -14.65 25.75 -16.63
N MET A 382 -15.40 25.26 -17.63
CA MET A 382 -14.89 24.27 -18.58
C MET A 382 -14.89 24.74 -20.03
N GLY A 383 -16.02 25.22 -20.56
CA GLY A 383 -16.25 25.48 -21.99
C GLY A 383 -15.12 26.28 -22.66
N PRO A 384 -14.81 27.51 -22.20
CA PRO A 384 -13.76 28.37 -22.79
C PRO A 384 -12.33 27.80 -22.72
N ARG A 385 -12.12 26.68 -22.00
CA ARG A 385 -10.79 26.07 -21.76
C ARG A 385 -10.77 24.59 -22.10
N ILE A 386 -11.82 24.02 -22.70
CA ILE A 386 -12.00 22.56 -22.79
C ILE A 386 -10.86 21.85 -23.54
N GLY A 387 -10.32 22.43 -24.62
CA GLY A 387 -9.14 21.89 -25.31
C GLY A 387 -7.87 21.88 -24.44
N SER A 388 -7.69 22.87 -23.56
CA SER A 388 -6.57 22.93 -22.61
C SER A 388 -6.76 21.94 -21.45
N LEU A 389 -7.98 21.83 -20.92
CA LEU A 389 -8.36 20.86 -19.88
C LEU A 389 -8.19 19.42 -20.37
N ALA A 390 -8.58 19.11 -21.62
CA ALA A 390 -8.40 17.80 -22.24
C ALA A 390 -6.92 17.34 -22.30
N ARG A 391 -5.97 18.28 -22.36
CA ARG A 391 -4.53 17.99 -22.37
C ARG A 391 -3.92 17.80 -20.99
N ASN A 392 -4.59 18.25 -19.93
CA ASN A 392 -4.09 18.16 -18.58
C ASN A 392 -4.29 16.75 -18.02
N GLU A 393 -3.33 16.25 -17.25
CA GLU A 393 -3.32 14.85 -16.83
C GLU A 393 -4.45 14.48 -15.86
N THR A 394 -4.98 15.49 -15.16
CA THR A 394 -6.02 15.39 -14.13
C THR A 394 -7.38 15.87 -14.66
N ALA A 395 -7.45 17.09 -15.21
CA ALA A 395 -8.69 17.67 -15.71
C ALA A 395 -9.28 16.90 -16.91
N ALA A 396 -8.46 16.12 -17.62
CA ALA A 396 -8.89 15.21 -18.68
C ALA A 396 -10.02 14.25 -18.27
N PHE A 397 -10.06 13.81 -17.02
CA PHE A 397 -11.11 12.92 -16.52
C PHE A 397 -12.45 13.65 -16.36
N VAL A 398 -12.42 14.88 -15.83
CA VAL A 398 -13.61 15.75 -15.73
C VAL A 398 -14.16 16.10 -17.12
N VAL A 399 -13.26 16.36 -18.10
CA VAL A 399 -13.66 16.59 -19.50
C VAL A 399 -14.35 15.37 -20.11
N GLN A 400 -13.90 14.14 -19.85
CA GLN A 400 -14.61 12.93 -20.31
C GLN A 400 -16.06 12.88 -19.79
N ARG A 401 -16.25 13.10 -18.48
CA ARG A 401 -17.60 13.15 -17.87
C ARG A 401 -18.47 14.28 -18.44
N ALA A 402 -17.88 15.40 -18.87
CA ALA A 402 -18.62 16.48 -19.52
C ALA A 402 -19.07 16.09 -20.94
N LEU A 403 -18.17 15.53 -21.74
CA LEU A 403 -18.44 15.11 -23.12
C LEU A 403 -19.56 14.06 -23.20
N GLU A 404 -19.63 13.16 -22.21
CA GLU A 404 -20.70 12.15 -22.06
C GLU A 404 -22.11 12.74 -21.80
N ARG A 405 -22.22 14.05 -21.59
CA ARG A 405 -23.47 14.75 -21.22
C ARG A 405 -23.85 15.93 -22.11
N MET A 406 -23.02 16.26 -23.08
CA MET A 406 -23.26 17.38 -23.99
C MET A 406 -24.47 17.08 -24.90
N THR A 407 -25.20 18.13 -25.29
CA THR A 407 -26.07 18.00 -26.47
C THR A 407 -25.23 18.04 -27.75
N GLN A 408 -25.85 17.73 -28.88
CA GLN A 408 -25.20 17.79 -30.20
C GLN A 408 -24.46 19.13 -30.42
N GLU A 409 -25.11 20.25 -30.10
CA GLU A 409 -24.56 21.60 -30.34
C GLU A 409 -23.35 21.90 -29.41
N GLU A 410 -23.43 21.47 -28.15
CA GLU A 410 -22.35 21.63 -27.16
C GLU A 410 -21.13 20.78 -27.54
N LEU A 411 -21.36 19.58 -28.09
CA LEU A 411 -20.31 18.68 -28.57
C LEU A 411 -19.66 19.22 -29.86
N GLU A 412 -20.44 19.76 -30.81
CA GLU A 412 -19.94 20.43 -32.01
C GLU A 412 -19.08 21.67 -31.69
N GLU A 413 -19.38 22.39 -30.61
CA GLU A 413 -18.54 23.48 -30.10
C GLU A 413 -17.25 22.95 -29.44
N ALA A 414 -17.37 21.97 -28.55
CA ALA A 414 -16.22 21.35 -27.88
C ALA A 414 -15.21 20.72 -28.87
N LEU A 415 -15.69 20.13 -29.97
CA LEU A 415 -14.84 19.55 -31.01
C LEU A 415 -13.91 20.60 -31.65
N LYS A 416 -14.37 21.84 -31.85
CA LYS A 416 -13.55 22.92 -32.44
C LYS A 416 -12.32 23.24 -31.59
N GLU A 417 -12.46 23.20 -30.27
CA GLU A 417 -11.39 23.45 -29.30
C GLU A 417 -10.48 22.23 -29.07
N ILE A 418 -11.02 21.01 -29.14
CA ILE A 418 -10.25 19.79 -28.84
C ILE A 418 -9.50 19.25 -30.08
N ILE A 419 -10.06 19.36 -31.30
CA ILE A 419 -9.43 18.84 -32.54
C ILE A 419 -7.97 19.33 -32.72
N PRO A 420 -7.64 20.63 -32.54
CA PRO A 420 -6.27 21.12 -32.63
C PRO A 420 -5.28 20.46 -31.65
N GLN A 421 -5.77 19.85 -30.56
CA GLN A 421 -4.96 19.25 -29.51
C GLN A 421 -4.70 17.75 -29.73
N ILE A 422 -5.41 17.10 -30.66
CA ILE A 422 -5.33 15.66 -30.93
C ILE A 422 -3.89 15.14 -31.12
N PRO A 423 -2.99 15.82 -31.87
CA PRO A 423 -1.60 15.35 -32.00
C PRO A 423 -0.89 15.19 -30.65
N GLY A 424 -1.05 16.16 -29.75
CA GLY A 424 -0.47 16.10 -28.39
C GLY A 424 -1.18 15.13 -27.46
N LEU A 425 -2.46 14.82 -27.69
CA LEU A 425 -3.18 13.75 -26.97
C LEU A 425 -2.66 12.36 -27.38
N VAL A 426 -2.41 12.14 -28.67
CA VAL A 426 -1.85 10.87 -29.19
C VAL A 426 -0.40 10.69 -28.75
N GLU A 427 0.44 11.72 -28.87
CA GLU A 427 1.84 11.71 -28.42
C GLU A 427 1.99 11.35 -26.94
N ARG A 428 1.07 11.82 -26.09
CA ARG A 428 1.04 11.55 -24.64
C ARG A 428 0.20 10.33 -24.26
N ASN A 429 -0.23 9.52 -25.23
CA ASN A 429 -1.08 8.34 -25.06
C ASN A 429 -2.38 8.60 -24.25
N ARG A 430 -2.97 9.80 -24.34
CA ARG A 430 -4.21 10.20 -23.66
C ARG A 430 -5.46 9.72 -24.43
N VAL A 431 -5.46 8.45 -24.81
CA VAL A 431 -6.46 7.83 -25.71
C VAL A 431 -7.88 7.73 -25.14
N ALA A 432 -8.04 7.83 -23.81
CA ALA A 432 -9.35 7.79 -23.15
C ALA A 432 -10.29 8.92 -23.61
N ILE A 433 -9.77 10.16 -23.76
CA ILE A 433 -10.55 11.28 -24.30
C ILE A 433 -10.94 11.03 -25.76
N LEU A 434 -10.03 10.48 -26.57
CA LEU A 434 -10.33 10.17 -27.97
C LEU A 434 -11.46 9.14 -28.07
N LYS A 435 -11.44 8.10 -27.21
CA LYS A 435 -12.50 7.11 -27.09
C LYS A 435 -13.83 7.77 -26.71
N THR A 436 -13.87 8.59 -25.66
CA THR A 436 -15.10 9.28 -25.21
C THR A 436 -15.65 10.23 -26.27
N LEU A 437 -14.78 10.96 -26.99
CA LEU A 437 -15.21 11.81 -28.12
C LEU A 437 -15.86 11.00 -29.23
N ILE A 438 -15.25 9.88 -29.65
CA ILE A 438 -15.78 9.02 -30.69
C ILE A 438 -17.13 8.42 -30.28
N ASP A 439 -17.24 7.92 -29.04
CA ASP A 439 -18.48 7.36 -28.53
C ASP A 439 -19.59 8.42 -28.40
N SER A 440 -19.26 9.64 -27.96
CA SER A 440 -20.22 10.75 -27.89
C SER A 440 -20.66 11.20 -29.28
N CYS A 441 -19.74 11.36 -30.23
CA CYS A 441 -20.08 11.76 -31.61
C CYS A 441 -21.00 10.72 -32.27
N GLY A 442 -20.68 9.43 -32.13
CA GLY A 442 -21.50 8.34 -32.68
C GLY A 442 -22.87 8.23 -32.02
N THR A 443 -22.96 8.44 -30.70
CA THR A 443 -24.24 8.42 -29.95
C THR A 443 -25.14 9.61 -30.31
N HIS A 444 -24.57 10.79 -30.54
CA HIS A 444 -25.31 12.02 -30.86
C HIS A 444 -25.45 12.31 -32.36
N GLY A 445 -24.87 11.48 -33.24
CA GLY A 445 -24.94 11.66 -34.70
C GLY A 445 -24.15 12.86 -35.23
N VAL A 446 -23.12 13.30 -34.50
CA VAL A 446 -22.27 14.44 -34.86
C VAL A 446 -21.25 14.05 -35.94
N ASP A 447 -21.02 14.94 -36.91
CA ASP A 447 -20.02 14.73 -37.96
C ASP A 447 -18.61 14.59 -37.36
N SER A 448 -18.05 13.38 -37.50
CA SER A 448 -16.75 12.99 -36.98
C SER A 448 -15.66 12.92 -38.06
N THR A 449 -15.89 13.49 -39.26
CA THR A 449 -14.88 13.53 -40.35
C THR A 449 -13.61 14.28 -39.92
N GLY A 450 -13.73 15.52 -39.44
CA GLY A 450 -12.57 16.30 -38.98
C GLY A 450 -11.83 15.67 -37.79
N LEU A 451 -12.55 14.98 -36.90
CA LEU A 451 -11.99 14.17 -35.81
C LEU A 451 -11.22 12.96 -36.35
N SER A 452 -11.79 12.25 -37.34
CA SER A 452 -11.19 11.10 -38.00
C SER A 452 -9.87 11.46 -38.67
N ASP A 453 -9.85 12.54 -39.47
CA ASP A 453 -8.68 12.99 -40.20
C ASP A 453 -7.54 13.42 -39.26
N ALA A 454 -7.88 14.12 -38.17
CA ALA A 454 -6.91 14.52 -37.15
C ALA A 454 -6.27 13.31 -36.45
N ILE A 455 -7.04 12.26 -36.12
CA ILE A 455 -6.52 11.04 -35.50
C ILE A 455 -5.65 10.24 -36.50
N ILE A 456 -6.09 10.09 -37.75
CA ILE A 456 -5.32 9.40 -38.82
C ILE A 456 -3.96 10.10 -39.02
N LYS A 457 -3.96 11.43 -39.07
CA LYS A 457 -2.76 12.26 -39.20
C LYS A 457 -1.85 12.14 -37.98
N ALA A 458 -2.40 12.15 -36.77
CA ALA A 458 -1.63 12.06 -35.52
C ALA A 458 -0.87 10.72 -35.40
N TYR A 459 -1.52 9.59 -35.74
CA TYR A 459 -0.82 8.29 -35.83
C TYR A 459 0.16 8.18 -37.01
N SER A 460 0.35 9.25 -37.80
CA SER A 460 1.30 9.33 -38.92
C SER A 460 1.11 8.17 -39.91
N ILE A 461 -0.15 7.91 -40.28
CA ILE A 461 -0.51 6.87 -41.25
C ILE A 461 -0.35 7.48 -42.64
N LYS A 462 0.66 7.04 -43.39
CA LYS A 462 0.76 7.41 -44.81
C LYS A 462 -0.34 6.66 -45.59
N PRO A 463 -0.97 7.27 -46.60
CA PRO A 463 -1.89 6.56 -47.50
C PRO A 463 -1.25 5.33 -48.18
N SER A 464 0.09 5.28 -48.28
CA SER A 464 0.86 4.17 -48.83
C SER A 464 1.11 3.00 -47.86
N GLU A 465 0.87 3.16 -46.56
CA GLU A 465 1.22 2.18 -45.51
C GLU A 465 0.05 1.92 -44.52
N PRO A 466 -1.15 1.52 -44.99
CA PRO A 466 -2.32 1.33 -44.12
C PRO A 466 -2.16 0.17 -43.12
N SER A 467 -1.24 -0.77 -43.36
CA SER A 467 -1.05 -1.98 -42.54
C SER A 467 -0.51 -1.72 -41.13
N GLU A 468 0.00 -0.52 -40.83
CA GLU A 468 0.65 -0.25 -39.54
C GLU A 468 -0.26 0.42 -38.49
N PHE A 469 -1.48 0.83 -38.87
CA PHE A 469 -2.40 1.51 -37.94
C PHE A 469 -2.79 0.63 -36.76
N ILE A 470 -3.14 -0.64 -36.98
CA ILE A 470 -3.49 -1.57 -35.89
C ILE A 470 -2.32 -1.79 -34.90
N PHE A 471 -1.07 -1.80 -35.37
CA PHE A 471 0.10 -1.94 -34.50
C PHE A 471 0.39 -0.66 -33.71
N LYS A 472 0.26 0.51 -34.36
CA LYS A 472 0.44 1.81 -33.71
C LYS A 472 -0.62 2.08 -32.64
N ILE A 473 -1.90 1.79 -32.90
CA ILE A 473 -2.97 2.05 -31.92
C ILE A 473 -2.87 1.11 -30.71
N LEU A 474 -2.43 -0.14 -30.91
CA LEU A 474 -2.20 -1.13 -29.84
C LEU A 474 -0.80 -1.06 -29.21
N HIS A 475 0.09 -0.20 -29.70
CA HIS A 475 1.51 -0.13 -29.34
C HIS A 475 2.28 -1.48 -29.47
N LEU A 476 1.84 -2.33 -30.40
CA LEU A 476 2.44 -3.65 -30.64
C LEU A 476 3.58 -3.57 -31.66
N ILE A 477 4.67 -4.29 -31.40
CA ILE A 477 5.76 -4.44 -32.37
C ILE A 477 5.49 -5.71 -33.19
N LYS A 478 5.23 -5.55 -34.49
CA LYS A 478 4.86 -6.62 -35.43
C LYS A 478 5.82 -7.82 -35.43
N THR A 479 7.12 -7.58 -35.25
CA THR A 479 8.17 -8.61 -35.19
C THR A 479 8.30 -9.31 -33.82
N LYS A 480 7.64 -8.81 -32.78
CA LYS A 480 7.62 -9.41 -31.43
C LYS A 480 6.33 -10.19 -31.13
N LEU A 481 5.39 -10.26 -32.08
CA LEU A 481 4.17 -11.07 -31.92
C LEU A 481 4.53 -12.56 -31.89
N PRO A 482 3.91 -13.36 -31.00
CA PRO A 482 4.17 -14.80 -30.92
C PRO A 482 3.75 -15.48 -32.22
N THR A 483 4.59 -16.39 -32.73
CA THR A 483 4.27 -17.18 -33.92
C THR A 483 3.17 -18.19 -33.64
N PHE A 484 2.15 -18.22 -34.49
CA PHE A 484 1.08 -19.21 -34.45
C PHE A 484 1.40 -20.38 -35.39
N PRO A 485 1.18 -21.65 -34.99
CA PRO A 485 0.78 -22.09 -33.65
C PRO A 485 1.97 -22.04 -32.67
N ALA A 486 1.70 -21.59 -31.43
CA ALA A 486 2.67 -21.74 -30.34
C ALA A 486 2.77 -23.24 -29.97
N PRO A 487 3.96 -23.78 -29.67
CA PRO A 487 4.10 -25.18 -29.31
C PRO A 487 3.25 -25.49 -28.07
N PRO A 488 2.53 -26.64 -28.03
CA PRO A 488 1.65 -26.95 -26.91
C PRO A 488 2.46 -27.03 -25.62
N ALA A 489 2.20 -26.09 -24.71
CA ALA A 489 2.74 -26.14 -23.38
C ALA A 489 2.17 -27.39 -22.69
N GLU A 490 3.04 -28.34 -22.35
CA GLU A 490 2.62 -29.49 -21.55
C GLU A 490 2.30 -29.02 -20.13
N SER A 491 1.05 -28.59 -19.94
CA SER A 491 0.42 -28.19 -18.69
C SER A 491 -1.06 -28.58 -18.73
N ASP A 492 -1.54 -29.30 -17.71
CA ASP A 492 -3.00 -29.56 -17.54
C ASP A 492 -3.63 -28.46 -16.66
N ALA A 493 -2.82 -27.53 -16.15
CA ALA A 493 -3.26 -26.34 -15.45
C ALA A 493 -3.48 -25.20 -16.47
N PRO A 494 -4.58 -24.42 -16.35
CA PRO A 494 -4.77 -23.22 -17.16
C PRO A 494 -3.63 -22.24 -16.91
N PRO A 495 -3.10 -21.55 -17.94
CA PRO A 495 -1.94 -20.69 -17.78
C PRO A 495 -2.28 -19.48 -16.88
N PRO A 496 -1.28 -18.92 -16.18
CA PRO A 496 -1.48 -17.82 -15.25
C PRO A 496 -2.04 -16.58 -15.98
N LYS A 497 -2.97 -15.88 -15.32
CA LYS A 497 -3.54 -14.62 -15.82
C LYS A 497 -2.48 -13.52 -15.77
N SER A 498 -1.70 -13.34 -16.84
CA SER A 498 -0.79 -12.21 -16.97
C SER A 498 -1.56 -10.89 -16.86
N LYS A 499 -1.17 -10.01 -15.92
CA LYS A 499 -1.75 -8.65 -15.82
C LYS A 499 -1.61 -7.95 -17.19
N PRO A 500 -2.70 -7.40 -17.77
CA PRO A 500 -2.65 -6.85 -19.11
C PRO A 500 -1.79 -5.57 -19.13
N ASP A 501 -0.92 -5.45 -20.13
CA ASP A 501 -0.22 -4.19 -20.39
C ASP A 501 -1.24 -3.03 -20.53
N PRO A 502 -1.15 -1.97 -19.68
CA PRO A 502 -2.12 -0.90 -19.70
C PRO A 502 -2.15 -0.15 -21.03
N ILE A 503 -1.01 0.03 -21.70
CA ILE A 503 -0.94 0.81 -22.95
C ILE A 503 -1.69 0.10 -24.08
N THR A 504 -1.42 -1.19 -24.29
CA THR A 504 -2.12 -2.04 -25.25
C THR A 504 -3.61 -2.20 -24.90
N LEU A 505 -3.97 -2.26 -23.61
CA LEU A 505 -5.37 -2.31 -23.18
C LEU A 505 -6.14 -1.03 -23.57
N HIS A 506 -5.61 0.14 -23.24
CA HIS A 506 -6.24 1.42 -23.60
C HIS A 506 -6.31 1.61 -25.13
N GLY A 507 -5.28 1.19 -25.86
CA GLY A 507 -5.28 1.13 -27.33
C GLY A 507 -6.38 0.22 -27.89
N SER A 508 -6.59 -0.95 -27.27
CA SER A 508 -7.65 -1.89 -27.66
C SER A 508 -9.05 -1.32 -27.41
N LEU A 509 -9.26 -0.64 -26.28
CA LEU A 509 -10.54 0.02 -25.97
C LEU A 509 -10.85 1.18 -26.94
N LEU A 510 -9.84 1.96 -27.34
CA LEU A 510 -9.99 2.96 -28.39
C LEU A 510 -10.34 2.31 -29.73
N ALA A 511 -9.61 1.26 -30.13
CA ALA A 511 -9.88 0.53 -31.38
C ALA A 511 -11.30 -0.07 -31.43
N GLN A 512 -11.81 -0.60 -30.31
CA GLN A 512 -13.17 -1.13 -30.21
C GLN A 512 -14.25 -0.04 -30.30
N SER A 513 -14.00 1.15 -29.74
CA SER A 513 -14.88 2.32 -29.89
C SER A 513 -14.89 2.80 -31.34
N ILE A 514 -13.72 2.95 -31.98
CA ILE A 514 -13.61 3.27 -33.42
C ILE A 514 -14.45 2.30 -34.26
N LEU A 515 -14.35 0.99 -34.01
CA LEU A 515 -15.11 -0.04 -34.75
C LEU A 515 -16.59 -0.13 -34.36
N SER A 516 -17.08 0.65 -33.41
CA SER A 516 -18.51 0.72 -33.05
C SER A 516 -19.30 1.69 -33.92
N HIS A 517 -18.64 2.67 -34.53
CA HIS A 517 -19.29 3.77 -35.25
C HIS A 517 -18.75 3.90 -36.68
N GLU A 518 -19.64 3.92 -37.68
CA GLU A 518 -19.25 4.02 -39.09
C GLU A 518 -18.61 5.39 -39.37
N SER A 519 -17.35 5.37 -39.81
CA SER A 519 -16.52 6.57 -39.99
C SER A 519 -15.35 6.29 -40.96
N PRO A 520 -14.69 7.34 -41.52
CA PRO A 520 -13.44 7.17 -42.25
C PRO A 520 -12.36 6.47 -41.40
N LEU A 521 -12.32 6.77 -40.10
CA LEU A 521 -11.40 6.17 -39.13
C LEU A 521 -11.62 4.66 -38.95
N SER A 522 -12.88 4.22 -38.84
CA SER A 522 -13.22 2.79 -38.71
C SER A 522 -12.97 2.01 -39.99
N SER A 523 -13.15 2.65 -41.15
CA SER A 523 -12.78 2.09 -42.46
C SER A 523 -11.27 1.92 -42.63
N ALA A 524 -10.48 2.90 -42.18
CA ALA A 524 -9.01 2.83 -42.18
C ALA A 524 -8.49 1.72 -41.24
N LEU A 525 -9.03 1.63 -40.02
CA LEU A 525 -8.65 0.59 -39.05
C LEU A 525 -9.01 -0.82 -39.54
N THR A 526 -10.22 -0.99 -40.09
CA THR A 526 -10.66 -2.24 -40.71
C THR A 526 -9.73 -2.66 -41.86
N SER A 527 -9.36 -1.70 -42.72
CA SER A 527 -8.43 -1.96 -43.84
C SER A 527 -7.02 -2.32 -43.35
N SER A 528 -6.58 -1.75 -42.23
CA SER A 528 -5.33 -2.11 -41.56
C SER A 528 -5.32 -3.57 -41.06
N ILE A 529 -6.44 -4.02 -40.48
CA ILE A 529 -6.59 -5.39 -39.97
C ILE A 529 -6.69 -6.39 -41.14
N LEU A 530 -7.54 -6.10 -42.13
CA LEU A 530 -7.78 -7.00 -43.28
C LEU A 530 -6.61 -7.09 -44.27
N SER A 531 -5.64 -6.19 -44.21
CA SER A 531 -4.40 -6.25 -45.02
C SER A 531 -3.28 -7.07 -44.38
N GLN A 532 -3.47 -7.61 -43.17
CA GLN A 532 -2.44 -8.45 -42.54
C GLN A 532 -2.38 -9.85 -43.16
N PRO A 533 -1.17 -10.43 -43.33
CA PRO A 533 -0.99 -11.85 -43.63
C PRO A 533 -1.64 -12.74 -42.55
N THR A 534 -2.22 -13.87 -42.96
CA THR A 534 -2.89 -14.85 -42.07
C THR A 534 -2.12 -15.18 -40.79
N PRO A 535 -0.80 -15.46 -40.80
CA PRO A 535 -0.05 -15.73 -39.56
C PRO A 535 -0.11 -14.59 -38.53
N ILE A 536 -0.05 -13.34 -38.99
CA ILE A 536 -0.08 -12.15 -38.14
C ILE A 536 -1.51 -11.90 -37.63
N LEU A 537 -2.52 -12.13 -38.47
CA LEU A 537 -3.93 -12.07 -38.07
C LEU A 537 -4.27 -13.11 -36.99
N LEU A 538 -3.68 -14.32 -37.07
CA LEU A 538 -3.79 -15.37 -36.05
C LEU A 538 -3.10 -14.97 -34.73
N SER A 539 -1.89 -14.41 -34.80
CA SER A 539 -1.22 -13.86 -33.62
C SER A 539 -2.07 -12.78 -32.93
N LEU A 540 -2.70 -11.87 -33.69
CA LEU A 540 -3.62 -10.87 -33.15
C LEU A 540 -4.90 -11.49 -32.55
N ALA A 541 -5.48 -12.50 -33.21
CA ALA A 541 -6.68 -13.21 -32.74
C ALA A 541 -6.46 -14.00 -31.44
N THR A 542 -5.22 -14.42 -31.16
CA THR A 542 -4.84 -15.12 -29.91
C THR A 542 -4.23 -14.22 -28.82
N HIS A 543 -3.93 -12.96 -29.12
CA HIS A 543 -3.35 -12.03 -28.15
C HIS A 543 -4.45 -11.52 -27.19
N PRO A 544 -4.26 -11.55 -25.86
CA PRO A 544 -5.33 -11.25 -24.89
C PRO A 544 -6.07 -9.93 -25.18
N GLN A 545 -5.35 -8.81 -25.30
CA GLN A 545 -5.94 -7.49 -25.57
C GLN A 545 -6.37 -7.27 -27.03
N ALA A 546 -5.62 -7.77 -28.02
CA ALA A 546 -5.90 -7.48 -29.44
C ALA A 546 -7.04 -8.33 -30.01
N SER A 547 -7.27 -9.53 -29.45
CA SER A 547 -8.36 -10.43 -29.85
C SER A 547 -9.73 -9.74 -29.76
N HIS A 548 -9.99 -8.91 -28.75
CA HIS A 548 -11.22 -8.13 -28.61
C HIS A 548 -11.46 -7.16 -29.77
N VAL A 549 -10.40 -6.61 -30.39
CA VAL A 549 -10.52 -5.79 -31.60
C VAL A 549 -10.97 -6.66 -32.78
N ILE A 550 -10.41 -7.87 -32.93
CA ILE A 550 -10.81 -8.82 -33.97
C ILE A 550 -12.26 -9.31 -33.77
N GLN A 551 -12.66 -9.63 -32.54
CA GLN A 551 -14.05 -9.94 -32.19
C GLN A 551 -14.99 -8.79 -32.60
N LYS A 552 -14.61 -7.55 -32.33
CA LYS A 552 -15.39 -6.38 -32.72
C LYS A 552 -15.57 -6.30 -34.24
N VAL A 553 -14.49 -6.44 -35.04
CA VAL A 553 -14.58 -6.47 -36.52
C VAL A 553 -15.55 -7.54 -37.03
N LEU A 554 -15.58 -8.73 -36.41
CA LEU A 554 -16.51 -9.81 -36.77
C LEU A 554 -17.96 -9.41 -36.51
N THR A 555 -18.24 -8.70 -35.41
CA THR A 555 -19.60 -8.26 -35.04
C THR A 555 -20.10 -7.00 -35.77
N THR A 556 -19.21 -6.10 -36.22
CA THR A 556 -19.60 -4.78 -36.75
C THR A 556 -20.32 -4.85 -38.11
N SER A 557 -19.86 -5.67 -39.06
CA SER A 557 -20.42 -5.63 -40.43
C SER A 557 -20.21 -6.92 -41.24
N LEU A 558 -21.25 -7.35 -41.97
CA LEU A 558 -21.27 -8.62 -42.73
C LEU A 558 -20.16 -8.75 -43.80
N PRO A 559 -19.76 -7.71 -44.56
CA PRO A 559 -18.64 -7.82 -45.50
C PRO A 559 -17.29 -8.02 -44.79
N ASN A 560 -17.11 -7.37 -43.63
CA ASN A 560 -15.89 -7.50 -42.83
C ASN A 560 -15.81 -8.88 -42.19
N LEU A 561 -16.91 -9.35 -41.60
CA LEU A 561 -17.09 -10.73 -41.12
C LEU A 561 -16.69 -11.76 -42.18
N LYS A 562 -17.26 -11.67 -43.39
CA LYS A 562 -16.93 -12.58 -44.51
C LYS A 562 -15.44 -12.55 -44.88
N ARG A 563 -14.81 -11.37 -44.94
CA ARG A 563 -13.39 -11.21 -45.27
C ARG A 563 -12.49 -11.78 -44.17
N THR A 564 -12.71 -11.41 -42.91
CA THR A 564 -11.95 -11.93 -41.76
C THR A 564 -12.08 -13.45 -41.66
N MET A 565 -13.29 -14.00 -41.84
CA MET A 565 -13.50 -15.45 -41.84
C MET A 565 -12.76 -16.16 -42.99
N HIS A 566 -12.67 -15.53 -44.16
CA HIS A 566 -11.91 -16.09 -45.28
C HIS A 566 -10.39 -16.09 -45.00
N SER A 567 -9.86 -15.01 -44.41
CA SER A 567 -8.44 -14.90 -44.05
C SER A 567 -7.99 -15.85 -42.94
N LEU A 568 -8.91 -16.34 -42.11
CA LEU A 568 -8.67 -17.30 -41.00
C LEU A 568 -8.96 -18.76 -41.35
N ARG A 569 -9.40 -19.05 -42.58
CA ARG A 569 -9.78 -20.40 -43.04
C ARG A 569 -8.65 -21.41 -42.84
N GLY A 570 -8.98 -22.62 -42.35
CA GLY A 570 -8.00 -23.68 -42.10
C GLY A 570 -7.26 -23.58 -40.75
N ASN A 571 -7.68 -22.66 -39.87
CA ASN A 571 -7.07 -22.43 -38.55
C ASN A 571 -8.13 -22.30 -37.42
N TRP A 572 -9.41 -22.56 -37.72
CA TRP A 572 -10.52 -22.48 -36.78
C TRP A 572 -10.41 -23.51 -35.65
N ALA A 573 -9.92 -24.71 -35.93
CA ALA A 573 -9.71 -25.73 -34.90
C ALA A 573 -8.60 -25.32 -33.93
N ASP A 574 -7.47 -24.80 -34.43
CA ASP A 574 -6.38 -24.31 -33.58
C ASP A 574 -6.78 -23.06 -32.77
N LEU A 575 -7.62 -22.18 -33.33
CA LEU A 575 -8.23 -21.09 -32.58
C LEU A 575 -9.17 -21.61 -31.47
N ALA A 576 -10.02 -22.60 -31.75
CA ALA A 576 -10.97 -23.16 -30.78
C ALA A 576 -10.29 -23.87 -29.60
N LEU A 577 -9.10 -24.45 -29.83
CA LEU A 577 -8.29 -25.08 -28.79
C LEU A 577 -7.51 -24.06 -27.94
N ASN A 578 -7.36 -22.81 -28.40
CA ASN A 578 -6.65 -21.75 -27.70
C ASN A 578 -7.57 -21.02 -26.69
N GLN A 579 -7.03 -20.68 -25.52
CA GLN A 579 -7.76 -19.95 -24.46
C GLN A 579 -8.44 -18.68 -24.97
N VAL A 580 -7.69 -17.81 -25.66
CA VAL A 580 -8.19 -16.52 -26.17
C VAL A 580 -8.89 -16.69 -27.52
N GLY A 581 -8.32 -17.55 -28.39
CA GLY A 581 -8.85 -17.84 -29.72
C GLY A 581 -10.26 -18.45 -29.71
N SER A 582 -10.63 -19.21 -28.67
CA SER A 582 -11.95 -19.83 -28.54
C SER A 582 -13.09 -18.80 -28.64
N HIS A 583 -12.92 -17.61 -28.06
CA HIS A 583 -13.88 -16.52 -28.13
C HIS A 583 -14.02 -15.90 -29.54
N ILE A 584 -12.98 -15.98 -30.39
CA ILE A 584 -13.05 -15.57 -31.81
C ILE A 584 -13.94 -16.54 -32.59
N VAL A 585 -13.85 -17.84 -32.28
CA VAL A 585 -14.70 -18.87 -32.90
C VAL A 585 -16.15 -18.67 -32.46
N ASP A 586 -16.43 -18.52 -31.16
CA ASP A 586 -17.78 -18.25 -30.67
C ASP A 586 -18.36 -16.91 -31.18
N ALA A 587 -17.54 -15.88 -31.38
CA ALA A 587 -17.98 -14.64 -32.03
C ALA A 587 -18.51 -14.87 -33.45
N CYS A 588 -17.93 -15.81 -34.22
CA CYS A 588 -18.44 -16.15 -35.56
C CYS A 588 -19.83 -16.82 -35.52
N TRP A 589 -20.18 -17.48 -34.40
CA TRP A 589 -21.53 -17.99 -34.18
C TRP A 589 -22.52 -16.84 -33.95
N THR A 590 -22.22 -15.92 -33.03
CA THR A 590 -23.14 -14.83 -32.65
C THR A 590 -23.25 -13.73 -33.72
N SER A 591 -22.20 -13.47 -34.51
CA SER A 591 -22.13 -12.38 -35.51
C SER A 591 -23.02 -12.54 -36.76
N GLY A 592 -23.97 -13.46 -36.79
CA GLY A 592 -24.86 -13.65 -37.95
C GLY A 592 -24.17 -14.20 -39.21
N ALA A 593 -23.07 -14.94 -39.06
CA ALA A 593 -22.29 -15.46 -40.18
C ALA A 593 -23.12 -16.32 -41.17
N PRO A 594 -22.89 -16.19 -42.50
CA PRO A 594 -23.54 -17.01 -43.51
C PRO A 594 -23.44 -18.52 -43.25
N MET A 595 -24.50 -19.26 -43.57
CA MET A 595 -24.61 -20.70 -43.32
C MET A 595 -23.42 -21.49 -43.88
N ASN A 596 -22.96 -21.17 -45.09
CA ASN A 596 -21.83 -21.85 -45.72
C ASN A 596 -20.52 -21.65 -44.92
N LEU A 597 -20.26 -20.44 -44.41
CA LEU A 597 -19.06 -20.17 -43.61
C LEU A 597 -19.14 -20.82 -42.23
N ARG A 598 -20.32 -20.81 -41.58
CA ARG A 598 -20.54 -21.59 -40.34
C ARG A 598 -20.34 -23.09 -40.57
N GLN A 599 -20.77 -23.61 -41.71
CA GLN A 599 -20.57 -25.02 -42.06
C GLN A 599 -19.09 -25.35 -42.33
N GLU A 600 -18.32 -24.44 -42.94
CA GLU A 600 -16.87 -24.60 -43.09
C GLU A 600 -16.16 -24.67 -41.74
N VAL A 601 -16.47 -23.77 -40.80
CA VAL A 601 -15.96 -23.82 -39.41
C VAL A 601 -16.35 -25.16 -38.76
N ALA A 602 -17.62 -25.54 -38.79
CA ALA A 602 -18.10 -26.78 -38.17
C ALA A 602 -17.46 -28.05 -38.77
N ASN A 603 -17.16 -28.07 -40.07
CA ASN A 603 -16.42 -29.18 -40.69
C ASN A 603 -14.99 -29.27 -40.15
N GLU A 604 -14.32 -28.14 -39.96
CA GLU A 604 -12.95 -28.09 -39.42
C GLU A 604 -12.90 -28.51 -37.95
N LEU A 605 -13.86 -28.05 -37.13
CA LEU A 605 -14.00 -28.49 -35.74
C LEU A 605 -14.30 -30.00 -35.64
N MET A 606 -15.16 -30.54 -36.51
CA MET A 606 -15.46 -31.98 -36.57
C MET A 606 -14.22 -32.82 -36.92
N ALA A 607 -13.35 -32.33 -37.82
CA ALA A 607 -12.15 -33.05 -38.24
C ALA A 607 -11.16 -33.30 -37.08
N ARG A 608 -11.25 -32.54 -35.99
CA ARG A 608 -10.40 -32.66 -34.78
C ARG A 608 -11.22 -32.92 -33.50
N GLU A 609 -12.32 -33.66 -33.61
CA GLU A 609 -13.24 -33.97 -32.50
C GLU A 609 -12.53 -34.47 -31.22
N SER A 610 -11.52 -35.35 -31.34
CA SER A 610 -10.82 -35.91 -30.15
C SER A 610 -10.13 -34.81 -29.35
N GLU A 611 -9.33 -33.98 -30.03
CA GLU A 611 -8.60 -32.86 -29.42
C GLU A 611 -9.57 -31.82 -28.83
N MET A 612 -10.68 -31.55 -29.54
CA MET A 612 -11.73 -30.64 -29.09
C MET A 612 -12.41 -31.11 -27.81
N ARG A 613 -12.66 -32.41 -27.64
CA ARG A 613 -13.25 -32.96 -26.41
C ARG A 613 -12.26 -33.05 -25.25
N GLU A 614 -10.98 -33.23 -25.53
CA GLU A 614 -9.92 -33.27 -24.50
C GLU A 614 -9.60 -31.86 -23.94
N SER A 615 -9.62 -30.82 -24.78
CA SER A 615 -9.42 -29.42 -24.37
C SER A 615 -10.61 -28.84 -23.59
N PHE A 616 -10.34 -28.07 -22.52
CA PHE A 616 -11.35 -27.31 -21.78
C PHE A 616 -12.07 -26.28 -22.66
N TYR A 617 -11.30 -25.48 -23.41
CA TYR A 617 -11.83 -24.47 -24.33
C TYR A 617 -12.53 -25.12 -25.53
N GLY A 618 -11.96 -26.23 -26.03
CA GLY A 618 -12.56 -27.03 -27.09
C GLY A 618 -13.96 -27.54 -26.71
N ARG A 619 -14.15 -28.07 -25.49
CA ARG A 619 -15.47 -28.49 -24.99
C ARG A 619 -16.48 -27.35 -24.92
N ALA A 620 -16.05 -26.15 -24.52
CA ALA A 620 -16.92 -24.98 -24.46
C ALA A 620 -17.41 -24.59 -25.86
N VAL A 621 -16.50 -24.45 -26.83
CA VAL A 621 -16.84 -24.17 -28.24
C VAL A 621 -17.72 -25.29 -28.82
N TRP A 622 -17.40 -26.56 -28.56
CA TRP A 622 -18.16 -27.72 -29.03
C TRP A 622 -19.63 -27.68 -28.60
N ARG A 623 -19.88 -27.28 -27.34
CA ARG A 623 -21.23 -27.05 -26.79
C ARG A 623 -21.90 -25.83 -27.44
N ASN A 624 -21.21 -24.69 -27.47
CA ASN A 624 -21.75 -23.41 -27.97
C ASN A 624 -22.13 -23.49 -29.47
N TRP A 625 -21.41 -24.30 -30.24
CA TRP A 625 -21.67 -24.61 -31.65
C TRP A 625 -22.59 -25.82 -31.89
N TYR A 626 -23.16 -26.43 -30.83
CA TYR A 626 -24.06 -27.58 -30.91
C TYR A 626 -23.50 -28.77 -31.72
N MET A 627 -22.19 -29.01 -31.63
CA MET A 627 -21.46 -29.93 -32.51
C MET A 627 -21.91 -31.40 -32.39
N ASP A 628 -22.43 -31.81 -31.23
CA ASP A 628 -23.05 -33.13 -31.06
C ASP A 628 -24.30 -33.30 -31.96
N ARG A 629 -25.10 -32.24 -32.14
CA ARG A 629 -26.21 -32.23 -33.11
C ARG A 629 -25.68 -32.17 -34.55
N TYR A 630 -24.60 -31.45 -34.82
CA TYR A 630 -23.98 -31.45 -36.16
C TYR A 630 -23.43 -32.82 -36.58
N LYS A 631 -22.97 -33.63 -35.61
CA LYS A 631 -22.54 -35.02 -35.82
C LYS A 631 -23.71 -35.99 -35.98
N THR A 632 -24.70 -35.93 -35.11
CA THR A 632 -25.79 -36.92 -35.03
C THR A 632 -26.97 -36.62 -35.98
N ASN A 633 -27.33 -35.35 -36.16
CA ASN A 633 -28.44 -34.94 -37.03
C ASN A 633 -28.22 -33.52 -37.59
N ARG A 634 -27.47 -33.44 -38.71
CA ARG A 634 -27.18 -32.19 -39.42
C ARG A 634 -28.44 -31.35 -39.73
N ARG A 635 -29.60 -31.98 -39.96
CA ARG A 635 -30.86 -31.27 -40.27
C ARG A 635 -31.37 -30.46 -39.08
N LEU A 636 -31.31 -31.02 -37.85
CA LEU A 636 -31.67 -30.29 -36.63
C LEU A 636 -30.66 -29.17 -36.33
N TRP A 637 -29.37 -29.41 -36.58
CA TRP A 637 -28.36 -28.36 -36.45
C TRP A 637 -28.63 -27.17 -37.40
N PHE A 638 -28.97 -27.44 -38.67
CA PHE A 638 -29.38 -26.40 -39.62
C PHE A 638 -30.62 -25.62 -39.17
N GLN A 639 -31.53 -26.20 -38.37
CA GLN A 639 -32.67 -25.49 -37.78
C GLN A 639 -32.22 -24.57 -36.64
N VAL A 640 -31.42 -25.06 -35.68
CA VAL A 640 -30.87 -24.24 -34.58
C VAL A 640 -30.12 -23.01 -35.11
N VAL A 641 -29.29 -23.18 -36.15
CA VAL A 641 -28.53 -22.10 -36.81
C VAL A 641 -29.45 -21.06 -37.48
N LYS A 642 -30.66 -21.45 -37.89
CA LYS A 642 -31.62 -20.63 -38.63
C LYS A 642 -32.67 -19.97 -37.72
N GLU A 643 -32.98 -20.57 -36.57
CA GLU A 643 -34.03 -20.15 -35.64
C GLU A 643 -33.49 -19.35 -34.44
N GLY A 644 -32.20 -19.53 -34.08
CA GLY A 644 -31.50 -18.64 -33.14
C GLY A 644 -31.85 -18.78 -31.65
N LYS A 645 -32.77 -19.68 -31.30
CA LYS A 645 -33.05 -20.14 -29.93
C LYS A 645 -33.41 -21.63 -29.96
N GLU A 646 -33.23 -22.32 -28.85
CA GLU A 646 -33.84 -23.63 -28.65
C GLU A 646 -35.33 -23.49 -28.35
N GLY A 647 -36.16 -24.32 -28.99
CA GLY A 647 -37.45 -24.69 -28.46
C GLY A 647 -37.24 -25.83 -27.47
N ASP A 648 -37.37 -25.56 -26.18
CA ASP A 648 -37.36 -26.59 -25.15
C ASP A 648 -38.59 -27.50 -25.30
N SER A 649 -38.40 -28.81 -25.11
CA SER A 649 -39.48 -29.81 -25.22
C SER A 649 -39.18 -31.02 -24.34
N GLY A 650 -39.39 -30.83 -23.03
CA GLY A 650 -39.10 -31.79 -21.98
C GLY A 650 -40.20 -32.03 -20.94
N SER A 651 -41.50 -31.95 -21.28
CA SER A 651 -42.61 -32.48 -20.45
C SER A 651 -43.94 -32.58 -21.23
N ALA A 652 -44.88 -33.39 -20.73
CA ALA A 652 -46.16 -33.74 -21.38
C ALA A 652 -47.38 -33.33 -20.50
N PRO A 653 -48.65 -33.63 -20.86
CA PRO A 653 -49.39 -32.97 -21.95
C PRO A 653 -50.77 -32.37 -21.53
N GLY A 654 -51.24 -31.36 -22.26
CA GLY A 654 -52.61 -30.77 -22.17
C GLY A 654 -52.62 -29.29 -21.74
N ALA A 655 -53.41 -28.37 -22.32
CA ALA A 655 -54.46 -28.46 -23.35
C ALA A 655 -54.43 -27.24 -24.31
N ALA A 656 -55.15 -27.29 -25.44
CA ALA A 656 -55.20 -26.25 -26.49
C ALA A 656 -56.30 -25.17 -26.20
N HIS A 657 -56.49 -24.03 -26.89
CA HIS A 657 -56.16 -23.47 -28.23
C HIS A 657 -55.82 -21.95 -28.10
N GLY A 658 -55.39 -21.13 -29.09
CA GLY A 658 -54.99 -21.35 -30.50
C GLY A 658 -54.80 -20.02 -31.28
N GLN A 659 -54.04 -20.09 -32.41
CA GLN A 659 -53.93 -19.16 -33.56
C GLN A 659 -53.38 -17.71 -33.44
N ALA A 660 -52.67 -17.29 -34.50
CA ALA A 660 -52.05 -15.98 -34.80
C ALA A 660 -52.65 -15.43 -36.14
N PRO A 661 -52.33 -14.24 -36.73
CA PRO A 661 -51.09 -13.44 -36.65
C PRO A 661 -51.24 -11.88 -36.71
N LYS A 662 -50.14 -11.17 -37.04
CA LYS A 662 -49.92 -9.69 -37.10
C LYS A 662 -50.53 -9.06 -38.38
N LYS A 663 -50.62 -7.74 -38.68
CA LYS A 663 -50.00 -6.48 -38.16
C LYS A 663 -50.69 -5.21 -38.76
N GLN A 664 -51.08 -4.15 -38.01
CA GLN A 664 -51.18 -2.74 -38.51
C GLN A 664 -51.48 -1.67 -37.43
N LYS A 665 -51.19 -0.39 -37.71
CA LYS A 665 -51.38 0.79 -36.83
C LYS A 665 -52.84 1.22 -36.70
N THR A 666 -53.24 1.79 -35.56
CA THR A 666 -54.61 2.27 -35.30
C THR A 666 -54.73 3.80 -35.33
N ALA A 667 -55.92 4.29 -35.67
CA ALA A 667 -56.24 5.69 -36.00
C ALA A 667 -56.02 6.73 -34.89
N ILE A 668 -55.57 6.34 -33.69
CA ILE A 668 -55.27 7.26 -32.58
C ILE A 668 -53.91 7.93 -32.77
N GLU A 669 -52.94 7.26 -33.42
CA GLU A 669 -51.70 7.92 -33.87
C GLU A 669 -52.00 9.02 -34.91
N LEU A 670 -53.05 8.84 -35.73
CA LEU A 670 -53.55 9.81 -36.70
C LEU A 670 -54.48 10.89 -36.11
N ALA A 671 -54.94 10.73 -34.86
CA ALA A 671 -55.77 11.71 -34.17
C ALA A 671 -54.93 12.77 -33.43
N ARG A 672 -53.74 12.38 -32.94
CA ARG A 672 -52.83 13.29 -32.21
C ARG A 672 -52.16 14.36 -33.10
N GLU A 673 -52.09 14.14 -34.41
CA GLU A 673 -51.53 15.12 -35.37
C GLU A 673 -52.54 16.21 -35.80
N ARG A 674 -53.82 16.16 -35.35
CA ARG A 674 -54.88 17.10 -35.79
C ARG A 674 -55.31 18.17 -34.77
N HIS A 675 -54.62 18.26 -33.63
CA HIS A 675 -54.62 19.43 -32.74
C HIS A 675 -53.16 19.78 -32.42
N ALA A 676 -52.35 20.28 -33.37
CA ALA A 676 -52.61 21.42 -34.23
C ALA A 676 -53.08 22.66 -33.46
N ALA A 677 -52.15 23.60 -33.29
CA ALA A 677 -52.36 25.04 -33.18
C ALA A 677 -53.29 25.59 -32.07
N ALA A 678 -52.70 25.87 -30.90
CA ALA A 678 -53.03 27.08 -30.14
C ALA A 678 -51.83 27.58 -29.29
N LYS A 679 -51.19 28.65 -29.78
CA LYS A 679 -50.49 29.76 -29.09
C LYS A 679 -50.10 29.53 -27.61
N ALA A 680 -48.84 29.52 -27.18
CA ALA A 680 -47.67 30.39 -27.47
C ALA A 680 -47.75 31.83 -26.90
N GLY A 681 -46.64 32.24 -26.26
CA GLY A 681 -46.28 33.64 -25.96
C GLY A 681 -46.11 33.97 -24.46
N ALA A 682 -45.16 34.81 -24.02
CA ALA A 682 -44.00 35.39 -24.73
C ALA A 682 -43.05 36.11 -23.72
N THR A 683 -41.73 36.20 -24.04
CA THR A 683 -40.76 37.32 -23.75
C THR A 683 -40.53 37.81 -22.29
N GLY A 684 -39.37 38.35 -21.87
CA GLY A 684 -38.04 38.68 -22.45
C GLY A 684 -37.12 39.19 -21.31
N ALA A 685 -35.78 39.09 -21.35
CA ALA A 685 -34.82 40.09 -21.87
C ALA A 685 -34.96 41.50 -21.21
N ASN A 686 -33.93 42.25 -20.78
CA ASN A 686 -32.51 42.30 -21.19
C ASN A 686 -31.67 43.25 -20.27
N ALA A 687 -30.32 43.19 -20.35
CA ALA A 687 -29.34 44.31 -20.17
C ALA A 687 -29.19 44.97 -18.76
N THR A 688 -28.09 45.60 -18.30
CA THR A 688 -26.66 45.86 -18.70
C THR A 688 -26.02 46.56 -17.47
N GLY A 689 -24.81 46.26 -16.95
CA GLY A 689 -23.48 46.38 -17.57
C GLY A 689 -22.54 47.30 -16.76
N ASN A 690 -21.22 47.20 -16.99
CA ASN A 690 -20.09 48.04 -16.49
C ASN A 690 -19.50 47.84 -15.07
N ASN A 691 -18.32 47.19 -15.05
CA ASN A 691 -17.02 47.77 -14.64
C ASN A 691 -16.92 48.67 -13.40
N ILE A 692 -16.03 48.30 -12.45
CA ILE A 692 -14.92 49.15 -11.96
C ILE A 692 -13.79 48.30 -11.35
N ALA A 693 -12.57 48.84 -11.36
CA ALA A 693 -11.31 48.13 -11.14
C ALA A 693 -10.98 47.77 -9.68
N GLY A 694 -10.64 46.49 -9.47
CA GLY A 694 -9.33 45.99 -8.99
C GLY A 694 -8.72 46.47 -7.67
N HIS A 695 -8.20 45.52 -6.89
CA HIS A 695 -6.99 45.69 -6.07
C HIS A 695 -6.14 44.39 -6.04
N ARG A 696 -4.87 44.51 -5.66
CA ARG A 696 -3.78 43.61 -6.08
C ARG A 696 -3.58 42.37 -5.21
N SER A 697 -3.04 41.33 -5.84
CA SER A 697 -2.55 40.10 -5.20
C SER A 697 -1.27 40.32 -4.41
N ASN A 698 -1.14 39.65 -3.26
CA ASN A 698 0.14 39.34 -2.65
C ASN A 698 0.54 37.91 -3.04
N SER A 699 1.58 37.79 -3.85
CA SER A 699 2.23 36.50 -4.17
C SER A 699 3.12 36.06 -3.00
N ALA A 700 3.15 34.76 -2.72
CA ALA A 700 4.12 34.19 -1.78
C ALA A 700 5.55 34.39 -2.29
N GLU A 701 6.40 35.06 -1.51
CA GLU A 701 7.81 35.24 -1.84
C GLU A 701 8.54 33.89 -1.87
N THR A 702 9.21 33.59 -2.99
CA THR A 702 10.20 32.51 -3.05
C THR A 702 11.42 32.88 -2.20
N VAL A 703 11.42 32.49 -0.93
CA VAL A 703 12.55 32.75 -0.02
C VAL A 703 13.78 31.97 -0.47
N ALA A 704 14.88 32.67 -0.75
CA ALA A 704 16.14 32.04 -1.17
C ALA A 704 16.67 31.08 -0.08
N PRO A 705 17.08 29.84 -0.42
CA PRO A 705 17.55 28.84 0.55
C PRO A 705 18.67 29.35 1.48
N GLN A 706 19.57 30.18 0.95
CA GLN A 706 20.66 30.81 1.71
C GLN A 706 20.16 31.60 2.93
N ALA A 707 19.04 32.33 2.80
CA ALA A 707 18.50 33.15 3.89
C ALA A 707 17.98 32.28 5.03
N LEU A 708 17.22 31.22 4.72
CA LEU A 708 16.68 30.31 5.73
C LEU A 708 17.78 29.50 6.43
N LEU A 709 18.73 28.96 5.67
CA LEU A 709 19.87 28.23 6.24
C LEU A 709 20.69 29.12 7.18
N SER A 710 21.02 30.36 6.78
CA SER A 710 21.76 31.30 7.64
C SER A 710 21.04 31.60 8.96
N LEU A 711 19.70 31.73 8.93
CA LEU A 711 18.90 31.99 10.13
C LEU A 711 18.87 30.78 11.07
N VAL A 712 18.66 29.57 10.55
CA VAL A 712 18.68 28.34 11.36
C VAL A 712 20.08 28.10 11.95
N THR A 713 21.14 28.27 11.15
CA THR A 713 22.54 28.20 11.62
C THR A 713 22.82 29.20 12.75
N SER A 714 22.24 30.41 12.71
CA SER A 714 22.37 31.40 13.79
C SER A 714 21.79 30.96 15.15
N ARG A 715 20.94 29.93 15.17
CA ARG A 715 20.38 29.33 16.39
C ARG A 715 21.12 28.07 16.83
N ILE A 716 21.57 27.26 15.88
CA ILE A 716 22.31 26.02 16.17
C ILE A 716 23.72 26.31 16.71
N ILE A 717 24.42 27.32 16.19
CA ILE A 717 25.78 27.65 16.65
C ILE A 717 25.82 28.00 18.16
N PRO A 718 24.96 28.90 18.69
CA PRO A 718 24.88 29.16 20.13
C PRO A 718 24.52 27.93 20.98
N PHE A 719 23.70 27.01 20.46
CA PHE A 719 23.38 25.75 21.15
C PHE A 719 24.61 24.85 21.28
N VAL A 720 25.37 24.66 20.20
CA VAL A 720 26.65 23.92 20.23
C VAL A 720 27.66 24.62 21.14
N ALA A 721 27.82 25.93 21.03
CA ALA A 721 28.75 26.72 21.83
C ALA A 721 28.39 26.79 23.33
N SER A 722 27.16 26.46 23.73
CA SER A 722 26.80 26.38 25.16
C SER A 722 27.45 25.17 25.85
N ALA A 723 27.74 24.10 25.10
CA ALA A 723 28.34 22.87 25.60
C ALA A 723 29.78 23.06 26.13
N ASP A 724 30.50 24.06 25.62
CA ASP A 724 31.90 24.36 25.96
C ASP A 724 32.05 25.47 27.02
N LYS A 725 30.94 25.98 27.59
CA LYS A 725 31.00 27.03 28.62
C LYS A 725 31.38 26.45 30.00
N PRO A 726 32.47 26.90 30.63
CA PRO A 726 32.85 26.44 31.97
C PRO A 726 31.84 26.90 33.03
N SER A 727 31.77 26.15 34.13
CA SER A 727 30.87 26.41 35.26
C SER A 727 31.38 27.55 36.15
N SER A 728 31.26 28.80 35.69
CA SER A 728 31.64 29.98 36.47
C SER A 728 30.65 30.27 37.62
N ASP A 729 31.17 30.36 38.84
CA ASP A 729 30.58 31.05 39.99
C ASP A 729 29.16 30.65 40.45
N GLY A 730 28.93 29.35 40.60
CA GLY A 730 27.89 28.82 41.52
C GLY A 730 26.43 29.12 41.18
N GLN A 731 26.14 29.74 40.04
CA GLN A 731 24.79 29.99 39.55
C GLN A 731 24.62 29.39 38.14
N ALA A 732 23.57 28.58 37.98
CA ALA A 732 23.14 27.93 36.75
C ALA A 732 24.27 27.23 35.95
N THR A 733 24.41 25.92 36.19
CA THR A 733 25.16 25.00 35.31
C THR A 733 24.82 25.26 33.84
N SER A 734 25.82 25.18 32.95
CA SER A 734 25.55 24.98 31.53
C SER A 734 24.80 23.65 31.40
N SER A 735 23.49 23.74 31.22
CA SER A 735 22.64 22.57 31.47
C SER A 735 22.52 21.71 30.22
N LEU A 736 22.98 20.46 30.36
CA LEU A 736 22.82 19.38 29.39
C LEU A 736 21.34 19.19 28.99
N LEU A 737 20.42 19.46 29.91
CA LEU A 737 18.97 19.53 29.66
C LEU A 737 18.35 20.59 30.59
N PRO A 738 18.13 21.84 30.13
CA PRO A 738 17.81 22.98 31.00
C PRO A 738 16.59 22.83 31.91
N ASN A 739 15.59 22.05 31.49
CA ASN A 739 14.45 21.63 32.32
C ASN A 739 13.98 20.25 31.84
N PRO A 740 14.33 19.14 32.52
CA PRO A 740 13.71 17.85 32.27
C PRO A 740 12.23 17.90 32.70
N LEU A 741 11.31 17.71 31.75
CA LEU A 741 9.88 17.69 31.98
C LEU A 741 9.30 16.30 31.67
N PRO A 742 8.31 15.81 32.44
CA PRO A 742 7.55 14.60 32.08
C PRO A 742 6.91 14.71 30.68
N PRO A 743 6.70 13.61 29.94
CA PRO A 743 6.23 13.67 28.55
C PRO A 743 4.96 14.49 28.31
N ARG A 744 3.98 14.44 29.23
CA ARG A 744 2.73 15.23 29.15
C ARG A 744 2.99 16.73 29.33
N GLU A 745 3.81 17.11 30.31
CA GLU A 745 4.19 18.51 30.55
C GLU A 745 5.06 19.05 29.43
N LEU A 746 5.97 18.24 28.89
CA LEU A 746 6.80 18.61 27.74
C LEU A 746 5.95 18.80 26.48
N ALA A 747 4.97 17.93 26.21
CA ALA A 747 4.05 18.09 25.09
C ALA A 747 3.23 19.40 25.20
N ALA A 748 2.67 19.67 26.39
CA ALA A 748 1.95 20.91 26.67
C ALA A 748 2.84 22.17 26.58
N THR A 749 4.12 22.07 26.98
CA THR A 749 5.07 23.19 26.96
C THR A 749 5.62 23.46 25.55
N LEU A 750 5.89 22.41 24.77
CA LEU A 750 6.25 22.52 23.35
C LEU A 750 5.08 23.10 22.55
N ASN A 751 3.86 22.61 22.79
CA ASN A 751 2.63 23.02 22.11
C ASN A 751 2.84 23.08 20.58
N LEU A 752 3.36 21.98 20.02
CA LEU A 752 3.85 21.90 18.64
C LEU A 752 2.69 21.66 17.66
N ASN A 753 1.84 22.67 17.51
CA ASN A 753 0.70 22.63 16.61
C ASN A 753 1.16 22.83 15.17
N LEU A 754 1.25 21.73 14.41
CA LEU A 754 1.51 21.76 12.96
C LEU A 754 0.36 22.52 12.26
N PRO A 755 0.65 23.45 11.34
CA PRO A 755 -0.38 24.23 10.68
C PRO A 755 -1.21 23.37 9.71
N LEU A 756 -2.53 23.32 9.93
CA LEU A 756 -3.49 22.57 9.09
C LEU A 756 -3.97 23.34 7.84
N LYS A 757 -3.62 24.63 7.72
CA LYS A 757 -4.01 25.51 6.60
C LYS A 757 -2.80 26.29 6.10
N ASP A 758 -2.53 27.46 6.69
CA ASP A 758 -1.45 28.35 6.26
C ASP A 758 -0.13 28.06 6.98
N GLY A 759 0.95 27.94 6.22
CA GLY A 759 2.29 27.83 6.76
C GLY A 759 2.72 29.10 7.49
N ARG A 760 3.26 28.98 8.71
CA ARG A 760 3.71 30.12 9.54
C ARG A 760 5.02 30.79 9.07
N GLY A 761 5.45 30.49 7.85
CA GLY A 761 6.63 31.04 7.20
C GLY A 761 7.93 30.94 8.01
N LYS A 762 8.85 31.86 7.72
CA LYS A 762 10.16 31.98 8.38
C LYS A 762 10.05 32.16 9.91
N THR A 763 9.07 32.92 10.39
CA THR A 763 8.93 33.23 11.83
C THR A 763 8.54 31.98 12.62
N GLY A 764 7.49 31.26 12.20
CA GLY A 764 7.06 30.04 12.88
C GLY A 764 8.08 28.90 12.78
N LEU A 765 8.89 28.85 11.71
CA LEU A 765 10.04 27.94 11.64
C LEU A 765 11.07 28.24 12.72
N LEU A 766 11.42 29.52 12.94
CA LEU A 766 12.41 29.91 13.95
C LEU A 766 11.89 29.69 15.37
N GLU A 767 10.62 29.99 15.64
CA GLU A 767 9.97 29.67 16.92
C GLU A 767 10.01 28.16 17.22
N ALA A 768 9.74 27.32 16.21
CA ALA A 768 9.81 25.87 16.34
C ALA A 768 11.25 25.40 16.60
N VAL A 769 12.24 25.92 15.87
CA VAL A 769 13.67 25.61 16.08
C VAL A 769 14.13 26.03 17.47
N GLU A 770 13.77 27.23 17.95
CA GLU A 770 14.12 27.72 19.29
C GLU A 770 13.49 26.84 20.39
N LYS A 771 12.24 26.40 20.23
CA LYS A 771 11.59 25.44 21.14
C LYS A 771 12.30 24.08 21.13
N VAL A 772 12.58 23.51 19.95
CA VAL A 772 13.26 22.22 19.83
C VAL A 772 14.63 22.27 20.50
N LEU A 773 15.45 23.30 20.23
CA LEU A 773 16.76 23.46 20.86
C LEU A 773 16.66 23.65 22.38
N LYS A 774 15.66 24.40 22.88
CA LYS A 774 15.49 24.66 24.32
C LYS A 774 15.18 23.40 25.14
N PHE A 775 14.44 22.44 24.58
CA PHE A 775 13.99 21.23 25.27
C PHE A 775 14.70 19.94 24.81
N SER A 776 15.68 20.04 23.91
CA SER A 776 16.53 18.91 23.53
C SER A 776 17.70 18.72 24.48
N VAL A 777 18.13 17.48 24.67
CA VAL A 777 19.42 17.17 25.30
C VAL A 777 20.55 17.70 24.42
N ASN A 778 21.46 18.48 25.00
CA ASN A 778 22.65 18.93 24.29
C ASN A 778 23.73 17.84 24.31
N THR A 779 23.70 16.96 23.31
CA THR A 779 24.65 15.85 23.16
C THR A 779 26.08 16.31 22.86
N TRP A 780 26.32 17.60 22.62
CA TRP A 780 27.67 18.18 22.56
C TRP A 780 28.28 18.40 23.96
N HIS A 781 27.47 18.37 25.02
CA HIS A 781 27.94 18.63 26.38
C HIS A 781 28.79 17.45 26.89
N PRO A 782 30.00 17.68 27.44
CA PRO A 782 30.90 16.61 27.90
C PRO A 782 30.32 15.69 28.99
N GLY A 783 29.27 16.12 29.70
CA GLY A 783 28.54 15.30 30.67
C GLY A 783 27.50 14.34 30.06
N PHE A 784 27.33 14.30 28.73
CA PHE A 784 26.51 13.29 28.07
C PHE A 784 27.30 11.99 27.91
N MET A 785 27.04 11.05 28.81
CA MET A 785 27.79 9.81 29.02
C MET A 785 26.85 8.59 29.17
N ASP A 786 25.65 8.69 28.60
CA ASP A 786 24.53 7.77 28.79
C ASP A 786 24.56 6.62 27.76
N LYS A 787 24.40 6.97 26.48
CA LYS A 787 24.30 5.98 25.41
C LYS A 787 25.64 5.77 24.71
N LEU A 788 25.72 4.68 23.94
CA LEU A 788 26.90 4.32 23.13
C LEU A 788 27.06 5.21 21.87
N TYR A 789 26.73 6.49 21.96
CA TYR A 789 27.00 7.53 20.97
C TYR A 789 27.24 8.84 21.73
N ALA A 790 27.94 9.78 21.10
CA ALA A 790 28.32 11.04 21.73
C ALA A 790 28.00 12.24 20.82
N SER A 791 28.57 13.40 21.14
CA SER A 791 28.59 14.58 20.28
C SER A 791 28.97 14.21 18.84
N THR A 792 28.19 14.68 17.87
CA THR A 792 28.61 14.62 16.46
C THR A 792 29.78 15.57 16.21
N ASP A 793 30.50 15.36 15.10
CA ASP A 793 31.54 16.28 14.63
C ASP A 793 31.00 17.33 13.61
N PRO A 794 31.63 18.52 13.46
CA PRO A 794 31.16 19.57 12.54
C PRO A 794 31.21 19.22 11.06
N VAL A 795 32.16 18.37 10.63
CA VAL A 795 32.27 17.87 9.25
C VAL A 795 31.13 16.91 8.97
N GLY A 796 30.79 16.07 9.95
CA GLY A 796 29.59 15.25 9.95
C GLY A 796 28.31 16.07 9.73
N VAL A 797 28.11 17.14 10.49
CA VAL A 797 26.94 18.04 10.32
C VAL A 797 26.90 18.67 8.93
N ALA A 798 28.05 19.13 8.41
CA ALA A 798 28.14 19.64 7.03
C ALA A 798 27.83 18.56 5.97
N SER A 799 28.25 17.32 6.22
CA SER A 799 27.97 16.17 5.37
C SER A 799 26.48 15.83 5.35
N ASP A 800 25.80 15.90 6.50
CA ASP A 800 24.35 15.66 6.60
C ASP A 800 23.52 16.75 5.90
N LEU A 801 23.99 18.01 5.95
CA LEU A 801 23.42 19.10 5.15
C LEU A 801 23.60 18.84 3.65
N LEU A 802 24.79 18.44 3.22
CA LEU A 802 25.07 18.10 1.81
C LEU A 802 24.21 16.93 1.32
N LEU A 803 24.07 15.86 2.10
CA LEU A 803 23.16 14.75 1.80
C LEU A 803 21.71 15.19 1.66
N SER A 804 21.27 16.13 2.50
CA SER A 804 19.90 16.65 2.46
C SER A 804 19.64 17.56 1.25
N VAL A 805 20.67 18.26 0.76
CA VAL A 805 20.61 19.02 -0.50
C VAL A 805 20.63 18.10 -1.73
N LEU A 806 21.40 17.01 -1.70
CA LEU A 806 21.45 16.04 -2.81
C LEU A 806 20.19 15.18 -2.90
N ASN A 807 19.56 14.84 -1.76
CA ASN A 807 18.34 14.03 -1.64
C ASN A 807 18.29 12.79 -2.57
N THR A 808 19.44 12.13 -2.72
CA THR A 808 19.65 11.09 -3.73
C THR A 808 19.62 9.69 -3.11
N ASN A 809 18.86 8.77 -3.70
CA ASN A 809 18.76 7.37 -3.26
C ASN A 809 19.88 6.50 -3.88
N VAL A 810 20.70 5.85 -3.06
CA VAL A 810 21.83 5.01 -3.51
C VAL A 810 21.38 3.56 -3.73
N HIS A 811 20.71 3.37 -4.86
CA HIS A 811 20.07 2.10 -5.23
C HIS A 811 20.49 1.61 -6.62
N VAL A 812 20.40 2.49 -7.62
CA VAL A 812 20.90 2.28 -8.98
C VAL A 812 22.03 3.28 -9.26
N TYR A 813 23.09 2.86 -9.93
CA TYR A 813 24.26 3.70 -10.19
C TYR A 813 23.92 4.99 -10.95
N GLN A 814 23.03 4.91 -11.95
CA GLN A 814 22.67 6.02 -12.83
C GLN A 814 22.16 7.26 -12.08
N VAL A 815 21.40 7.08 -10.99
CA VAL A 815 20.84 8.20 -10.22
C VAL A 815 21.76 8.70 -9.12
N SER A 816 22.80 7.93 -8.76
CA SER A 816 23.65 8.18 -7.60
C SER A 816 25.15 7.95 -7.84
N PRO A 817 25.73 8.32 -9.01
CA PRO A 817 27.04 7.81 -9.42
C PRO A 817 28.16 8.21 -8.45
N ALA A 818 28.26 9.50 -8.09
CA ALA A 818 29.29 9.98 -7.16
C ALA A 818 29.14 9.35 -5.76
N LEU A 819 27.91 9.23 -5.25
CA LEU A 819 27.63 8.67 -3.92
C LEU A 819 27.89 7.16 -3.87
N THR A 820 27.63 6.45 -4.97
CA THR A 820 27.95 5.02 -5.14
C THR A 820 29.45 4.77 -5.10
N ILE A 821 30.25 5.56 -5.85
CA ILE A 821 31.71 5.45 -5.83
C ILE A 821 32.26 5.78 -4.43
N ILE A 822 31.74 6.82 -3.78
CA ILE A 822 32.13 7.17 -2.41
C ILE A 822 31.78 6.05 -1.43
N GLU A 823 30.62 5.41 -1.56
CA GLU A 823 30.25 4.28 -0.71
C GLU A 823 31.15 3.06 -0.92
N LYS A 824 31.39 2.65 -2.18
CA LYS A 824 32.29 1.52 -2.49
C LYS A 824 33.71 1.77 -1.98
N GLU A 825 34.29 2.93 -2.26
CA GLU A 825 35.66 3.27 -1.82
C GLU A 825 35.75 3.34 -0.29
N THR A 826 34.81 4.03 0.37
CA THR A 826 34.81 4.16 1.84
C THR A 826 34.64 2.80 2.51
N ALA A 827 33.71 1.95 2.03
CA ALA A 827 33.52 0.60 2.56
C ALA A 827 34.75 -0.29 2.31
N THR A 828 35.40 -0.18 1.15
CA THR A 828 36.64 -0.92 0.81
C THR A 828 37.79 -0.55 1.75
N GLN A 829 38.04 0.74 1.93
CA GLN A 829 39.11 1.20 2.83
C GLN A 829 38.80 0.88 4.29
N PHE A 830 37.53 0.91 4.70
CA PHE A 830 37.13 0.53 6.06
C PHE A 830 37.31 -0.99 6.28
N ALA A 831 36.90 -1.83 5.33
CA ALA A 831 37.10 -3.28 5.35
C ALA A 831 38.58 -3.66 5.51
N ARG A 832 39.48 -2.94 4.80
CA ARG A 832 40.94 -3.13 4.91
C ARG A 832 41.49 -2.86 6.32
N LEU A 833 40.90 -1.93 7.10
CA LEU A 833 41.32 -1.71 8.49
C LEU A 833 41.06 -2.95 9.39
N PHE A 834 40.06 -3.77 9.07
CA PHE A 834 39.80 -5.05 9.74
C PHE A 834 40.63 -6.21 9.18
N GLY A 835 41.48 -5.97 8.18
CA GLY A 835 42.30 -7.00 7.52
C GLY A 835 41.60 -7.74 6.38
N PHE A 836 40.43 -7.29 5.93
CA PHE A 836 39.80 -7.77 4.71
C PHE A 836 40.54 -7.20 3.48
N ASN A 837 41.37 -8.03 2.86
CA ASN A 837 42.27 -7.67 1.76
C ASN A 837 41.94 -8.44 0.46
N GLY A 838 40.77 -9.08 0.37
CA GLY A 838 40.26 -9.67 -0.86
C GLY A 838 40.05 -8.64 -1.97
N ALA A 839 40.10 -9.08 -3.24
CA ALA A 839 39.88 -8.21 -4.40
C ALA A 839 38.49 -7.54 -4.38
N TYR A 840 37.50 -8.22 -3.81
CA TYR A 840 36.12 -7.75 -3.63
C TYR A 840 35.80 -7.43 -2.16
N ALA A 841 36.81 -7.07 -1.35
CA ALA A 841 36.59 -6.65 0.03
C ALA A 841 35.92 -5.27 0.08
N GLY A 842 34.89 -5.11 0.90
CA GLY A 842 34.07 -3.91 0.94
C GLY A 842 32.78 -4.13 1.71
N GLY A 843 31.70 -3.49 1.28
CA GLY A 843 30.41 -3.58 1.96
C GLY A 843 29.47 -2.45 1.55
N LEU A 844 28.46 -2.20 2.40
CA LEU A 844 27.44 -1.18 2.19
C LEU A 844 27.01 -0.53 3.51
N THR A 845 26.44 0.67 3.43
CA THR A 845 25.79 1.33 4.56
C THR A 845 24.35 0.89 4.75
N LEU A 846 23.96 0.74 6.01
CA LEU A 846 22.63 0.32 6.45
C LEU A 846 22.10 1.24 7.56
N PRO A 847 20.76 1.29 7.78
CA PRO A 847 20.13 2.19 8.75
C PRO A 847 20.32 1.71 10.20
N GLY A 848 21.57 1.75 10.68
CA GLY A 848 21.97 1.38 12.04
C GLY A 848 22.49 -0.05 12.19
N GLY A 849 23.13 -0.33 13.34
CA GLY A 849 23.78 -1.62 13.60
C GLY A 849 22.80 -2.80 13.62
N SER A 850 21.59 -2.62 14.15
CA SER A 850 20.55 -3.66 14.09
C SER A 850 20.25 -4.08 12.65
N ALA A 851 20.20 -3.11 11.72
CA ALA A 851 19.98 -3.38 10.31
C ALA A 851 21.14 -4.14 9.67
N SER A 852 22.37 -3.83 10.08
CA SER A 852 23.56 -4.58 9.68
C SER A 852 23.54 -6.03 10.18
N ASN A 853 23.16 -6.26 11.45
CA ASN A 853 23.14 -7.61 12.06
C ASN A 853 22.01 -8.51 11.52
N TRP A 854 20.83 -7.97 11.18
CA TRP A 854 19.81 -8.82 10.51
C TRP A 854 20.14 -9.05 9.03
N THR A 855 20.81 -8.11 8.38
CA THR A 855 21.25 -8.28 6.99
C THR A 855 22.40 -9.29 6.92
N SER A 856 23.33 -9.32 7.88
CA SER A 856 24.36 -10.37 7.97
C SER A 856 23.76 -11.76 8.24
N MET A 857 22.77 -11.88 9.14
CA MET A 857 22.08 -13.15 9.38
C MET A 857 21.27 -13.62 8.16
N LEU A 858 20.63 -12.70 7.43
CA LEU A 858 19.97 -12.99 6.15
C LEU A 858 20.97 -13.53 5.13
N ILE A 859 22.11 -12.85 4.97
CA ILE A 859 23.16 -13.22 4.03
C ILE A 859 23.73 -14.59 4.40
N ALA A 860 23.95 -14.85 5.69
CA ALA A 860 24.38 -16.15 6.19
C ALA A 860 23.40 -17.27 5.80
N ARG A 861 22.11 -17.11 6.11
CA ARG A 861 21.06 -18.08 5.74
C ARG A 861 21.03 -18.31 4.22
N ASN A 862 20.93 -17.23 3.45
CA ASN A 862 20.78 -17.30 2.01
C ASN A 862 22.08 -17.74 1.27
N THR A 863 23.25 -17.69 1.92
CA THR A 863 24.50 -18.23 1.37
C THR A 863 24.67 -19.72 1.69
N LEU A 864 24.38 -20.13 2.93
CA LEU A 864 24.53 -21.52 3.37
C LEU A 864 23.35 -22.41 2.91
N TYR A 865 22.16 -21.83 2.75
CA TYR A 865 20.90 -22.49 2.40
C TYR A 865 20.17 -21.70 1.30
N PRO A 866 20.74 -21.57 0.08
CA PRO A 866 20.24 -20.65 -0.95
C PRO A 866 18.81 -20.94 -1.43
N GLU A 867 18.29 -22.15 -1.23
CA GLU A 867 16.89 -22.48 -1.47
C GLU A 867 15.91 -21.68 -0.60
N THR A 868 16.35 -21.10 0.52
CA THR A 868 15.47 -20.27 1.37
C THR A 868 15.04 -18.98 0.69
N LYS A 869 15.80 -18.51 -0.31
CA LYS A 869 15.40 -17.38 -1.17
C LYS A 869 14.14 -17.66 -2.00
N LEU A 870 13.82 -18.94 -2.24
CA LEU A 870 12.74 -19.37 -3.12
C LEU A 870 11.61 -20.12 -2.41
N LYS A 871 11.84 -20.64 -1.20
CA LYS A 871 10.90 -21.53 -0.48
C LYS A 871 10.64 -21.13 0.98
N GLY A 872 11.13 -19.97 1.41
CA GLY A 872 11.21 -19.65 2.84
C GLY A 872 12.10 -20.66 3.59
N ASN A 873 11.94 -20.76 4.91
CA ASN A 873 12.82 -21.62 5.74
C ASN A 873 12.69 -23.14 5.43
N GLY A 874 11.61 -23.57 4.78
CA GLY A 874 11.42 -24.96 4.38
C GLY A 874 11.46 -25.93 5.58
N PRO A 875 12.18 -27.05 5.51
CA PRO A 875 12.30 -28.00 6.63
C PRO A 875 13.33 -27.57 7.69
N HIS A 876 14.06 -26.47 7.49
CA HIS A 876 15.18 -26.09 8.37
C HIS A 876 14.69 -25.46 9.67
N ARG A 877 15.22 -25.95 10.79
CA ARG A 877 14.99 -25.38 12.13
C ARG A 877 16.25 -24.63 12.55
N PHE A 878 16.42 -23.44 11.98
CA PHE A 878 17.63 -22.65 12.12
C PHE A 878 17.94 -22.28 13.56
N ILE A 879 19.22 -22.40 13.96
CA ILE A 879 19.74 -21.94 15.25
C ILE A 879 20.93 -21.00 15.03
N ALA A 880 20.84 -19.83 15.66
CA ALA A 880 21.89 -18.82 15.74
C ALA A 880 22.45 -18.77 17.16
N PHE A 881 23.75 -18.50 17.30
CA PHE A 881 24.42 -18.37 18.59
C PHE A 881 24.87 -16.93 18.82
N SER A 882 24.69 -16.45 20.04
CA SER A 882 25.14 -15.13 20.50
C SER A 882 25.61 -15.26 21.94
N SER A 883 26.48 -14.36 22.41
CA SER A 883 26.80 -14.25 23.84
C SER A 883 25.55 -13.89 24.66
N GLU A 884 25.46 -14.33 25.92
CA GLU A 884 24.50 -13.84 26.93
C GLU A 884 24.59 -12.31 27.13
N HIS A 885 25.75 -11.70 26.86
CA HIS A 885 25.96 -10.25 26.80
C HIS A 885 25.82 -9.65 25.39
N GLY A 886 25.31 -10.44 24.44
CA GLY A 886 25.06 -10.05 23.06
C GLY A 886 23.98 -8.96 22.92
N HIS A 887 23.97 -8.29 21.77
CA HIS A 887 22.97 -7.25 21.52
C HIS A 887 21.65 -7.87 21.05
N TYR A 888 20.52 -7.46 21.65
CA TYR A 888 19.17 -7.94 21.36
C TYR A 888 18.74 -7.83 19.88
N SER A 889 19.50 -7.13 19.03
CA SER A 889 19.28 -7.13 17.59
C SER A 889 19.43 -8.51 16.94
N VAL A 890 20.16 -9.45 17.56
CA VAL A 890 20.27 -10.83 17.06
C VAL A 890 18.94 -11.56 17.21
N GLU A 891 18.25 -11.42 18.35
CA GLU A 891 16.89 -11.92 18.55
C GLU A 891 15.90 -11.24 17.60
N LYS A 892 15.99 -9.90 17.44
CA LYS A 892 15.15 -9.20 16.46
C LYS A 892 15.42 -9.62 15.02
N ALA A 893 16.66 -9.97 14.67
CA ALA A 893 16.98 -10.56 13.37
C ALA A 893 16.30 -11.92 13.18
N ALA A 894 16.33 -12.77 14.20
CA ALA A 894 15.71 -14.09 14.17
C ALA A 894 14.16 -14.01 14.05
N VAL A 895 13.53 -13.04 14.74
CA VAL A 895 12.11 -12.72 14.57
C VAL A 895 11.82 -12.21 13.15
N LEU A 896 12.58 -11.21 12.66
CA LEU A 896 12.38 -10.61 11.33
C LEU A 896 12.56 -11.62 10.17
N LEU A 897 13.45 -12.60 10.33
CA LEU A 897 13.69 -13.66 9.34
C LEU A 897 12.71 -14.84 9.42
N GLY A 898 11.73 -14.79 10.33
CA GLY A 898 10.73 -15.84 10.52
C GLY A 898 11.32 -17.15 11.06
N ILE A 899 12.45 -17.10 11.78
CA ILE A 899 13.02 -18.26 12.47
C ILE A 899 12.67 -18.31 13.97
N GLY A 900 12.17 -17.21 14.54
CA GLY A 900 11.72 -17.10 15.93
C GLY A 900 12.82 -16.68 16.90
N SER A 901 12.45 -16.05 18.02
CA SER A 901 13.42 -15.58 19.04
C SER A 901 14.11 -16.74 19.78
N GLU A 902 13.38 -17.82 20.07
CA GLU A 902 13.92 -19.04 20.72
C GLU A 902 14.99 -19.76 19.90
N SER A 903 15.11 -19.44 18.62
CA SER A 903 16.18 -19.90 17.73
C SER A 903 17.51 -19.18 17.93
N VAL A 904 17.58 -18.16 18.82
CA VAL A 904 18.84 -17.57 19.28
C VAL A 904 19.24 -18.22 20.59
N TRP A 905 20.24 -19.09 20.54
CA TRP A 905 20.78 -19.76 21.71
C TRP A 905 21.91 -18.93 22.30
N ASN A 906 21.64 -18.34 23.46
CA ASN A 906 22.62 -17.59 24.22
C ASN A 906 23.73 -18.53 24.73
N VAL A 907 24.98 -18.13 24.51
CA VAL A 907 26.22 -18.80 24.91
C VAL A 907 26.76 -18.10 26.14
N LYS A 908 27.22 -18.89 27.12
CA LYS A 908 27.77 -18.40 28.38
C LYS A 908 28.94 -17.46 28.16
N VAL A 909 29.18 -16.61 29.15
CA VAL A 909 30.36 -15.74 29.20
C VAL A 909 31.31 -16.12 30.32
N ASP A 910 32.59 -15.77 30.15
CA ASP A 910 33.58 -15.76 31.23
C ASP A 910 33.34 -14.58 32.20
N GLU A 911 34.11 -14.55 33.30
CA GLU A 911 34.10 -13.48 34.30
C GLU A 911 34.38 -12.07 33.72
N LYS A 912 34.94 -12.00 32.50
CA LYS A 912 35.25 -10.76 31.76
C LYS A 912 34.18 -10.43 30.72
N GLY A 913 33.07 -11.17 30.69
CA GLY A 913 31.93 -10.96 29.79
C GLY A 913 32.18 -11.36 28.33
N ARG A 914 33.14 -12.26 28.07
CA ARG A 914 33.53 -12.76 26.74
C ARG A 914 32.94 -14.15 26.52
N MET A 915 32.52 -14.47 25.30
CA MET A 915 31.89 -15.75 24.97
C MET A 915 32.77 -16.98 25.33
N ASP A 916 32.22 -17.93 26.09
CA ASP A 916 32.86 -19.23 26.36
C ASP A 916 32.74 -20.15 25.14
N VAL A 917 33.89 -20.44 24.54
CA VAL A 917 34.02 -21.28 23.35
C VAL A 917 33.64 -22.74 23.63
N ASN A 918 33.81 -23.24 24.86
CA ASN A 918 33.45 -24.62 25.21
C ASN A 918 31.93 -24.80 25.29
N ASP A 919 31.23 -23.81 25.84
CA ASP A 919 29.78 -23.75 25.85
C ASP A 919 29.22 -23.59 24.42
N LEU A 920 29.85 -22.77 23.56
CA LEU A 920 29.53 -22.70 22.12
C LEU A 920 29.66 -24.08 21.45
N ILE A 921 30.79 -24.78 21.61
CA ILE A 921 31.01 -26.12 21.05
C ILE A 921 29.93 -27.10 21.53
N THR A 922 29.59 -27.04 22.82
CA THR A 922 28.57 -27.90 23.44
C THR A 922 27.18 -27.62 22.84
N LYS A 923 26.79 -26.35 22.72
CA LYS A 923 25.50 -25.92 22.15
C LYS A 923 25.39 -26.21 20.65
N VAL A 924 26.47 -26.08 19.88
CA VAL A 924 26.48 -26.47 18.45
C VAL A 924 26.30 -27.98 18.28
N LYS A 925 26.93 -28.81 19.12
CA LYS A 925 26.74 -30.27 19.10
C LYS A 925 25.31 -30.65 19.48
N LEU A 926 24.79 -30.08 20.58
CA LEU A 926 23.42 -30.30 21.04
C LEU A 926 22.38 -29.93 19.96
N ALA A 927 22.55 -28.80 19.26
CA ALA A 927 21.67 -28.42 18.18
C ALA A 927 21.63 -29.47 17.05
N LYS A 928 22.80 -30.00 16.65
CA LYS A 928 22.88 -31.06 15.63
C LYS A 928 22.27 -32.39 16.11
N GLU A 929 22.49 -32.76 17.37
CA GLU A 929 21.91 -33.96 18.00
C GLU A 929 20.37 -33.90 18.06
N GLN A 930 19.80 -32.71 18.28
CA GLN A 930 18.35 -32.46 18.26
C GLN A 930 17.76 -32.34 16.83
N GLY A 931 18.55 -32.53 15.78
CA GLY A 931 18.11 -32.39 14.39
C GLY A 931 17.80 -30.95 13.97
N LEU A 932 18.35 -29.97 14.69
CA LEU A 932 18.26 -28.54 14.36
C LEU A 932 19.36 -28.13 13.39
N THR A 933 19.23 -26.93 12.83
CA THR A 933 20.08 -26.40 11.76
C THR A 933 20.94 -25.23 12.27
N PRO A 934 22.02 -25.47 13.04
CA PRO A 934 22.93 -24.40 13.44
C PRO A 934 23.59 -23.77 12.20
N PHE A 935 23.59 -22.44 12.09
CA PHE A 935 24.08 -21.76 10.89
C PHE A 935 24.86 -20.45 11.11
N TYR A 936 24.76 -19.81 12.28
CA TYR A 936 25.27 -18.45 12.48
C TYR A 936 25.82 -18.25 13.90
N VAL A 937 26.96 -17.57 14.02
CA VAL A 937 27.53 -17.15 15.31
C VAL A 937 27.82 -15.65 15.29
N ASN A 938 27.28 -14.94 16.28
CA ASN A 938 27.48 -13.51 16.50
C ASN A 938 28.48 -13.27 17.64
N ALA A 939 29.72 -12.91 17.30
CA ALA A 939 30.74 -12.53 18.27
C ALA A 939 30.82 -11.01 18.45
N GLY A 940 30.84 -10.52 19.68
CA GLY A 940 30.91 -9.10 19.99
C GLY A 940 32.34 -8.55 19.95
N ALA A 941 32.55 -7.44 19.23
CA ALA A 941 33.72 -6.57 19.39
C ALA A 941 33.28 -5.31 20.15
N GLY A 942 33.40 -5.36 21.49
CA GLY A 942 32.88 -4.36 22.40
C GLY A 942 31.42 -4.61 22.77
N THR A 943 31.15 -5.54 23.70
CA THR A 943 29.78 -5.83 24.18
C THR A 943 29.07 -4.59 24.73
N THR A 944 27.74 -4.57 24.62
CA THR A 944 26.91 -3.38 24.92
C THR A 944 27.00 -2.94 26.38
N VAL A 945 27.17 -3.90 27.29
CA VAL A 945 27.22 -3.64 28.73
C VAL A 945 28.66 -3.42 29.17
N LEU A 946 29.50 -4.46 29.16
CA LEU A 946 30.86 -4.43 29.73
C LEU A 946 31.96 -3.96 28.76
N GLY A 947 31.72 -3.97 27.45
CA GLY A 947 32.71 -3.55 26.45
C GLY A 947 33.71 -4.64 26.05
N SER A 948 33.43 -5.88 26.42
CA SER A 948 34.26 -7.07 26.19
C SER A 948 34.44 -7.39 24.70
N TYR A 949 35.53 -8.07 24.34
CA TYR A 949 35.80 -8.56 23.00
C TYR A 949 35.90 -10.08 23.04
N ASP A 950 35.14 -10.75 22.18
CA ASP A 950 35.07 -12.20 22.12
C ASP A 950 36.31 -12.84 21.47
N PRO A 951 36.65 -14.10 21.80
CA PRO A 951 37.81 -14.82 21.26
C PRO A 951 37.61 -15.22 19.78
N PHE A 952 37.84 -14.27 18.87
CA PHE A 952 37.49 -14.41 17.45
C PHE A 952 38.20 -15.55 16.71
N ARG A 953 39.43 -15.92 17.10
CA ARG A 953 40.17 -17.01 16.44
C ARG A 953 39.59 -18.37 16.78
N GLU A 954 39.26 -18.55 18.04
CA GLU A 954 38.72 -19.74 18.65
C GLU A 954 37.28 -19.95 18.15
N ILE A 955 36.46 -18.89 18.14
CA ILE A 955 35.11 -18.92 17.56
C ILE A 955 35.17 -19.24 16.05
N HIS A 956 36.09 -18.63 15.29
CA HIS A 956 36.26 -18.96 13.87
C HIS A 956 36.61 -20.45 13.66
N ALA A 957 37.43 -21.05 14.53
CA ALA A 957 37.75 -22.47 14.43
C ALA A 957 36.50 -23.35 14.57
N VAL A 958 35.62 -23.05 15.54
CA VAL A 958 34.33 -23.74 15.74
C VAL A 958 33.40 -23.55 14.53
N CYS A 959 33.28 -22.31 14.03
CA CYS A 959 32.47 -22.00 12.85
C CYS A 959 32.96 -22.79 11.62
N ARG A 960 34.27 -22.83 11.40
CA ARG A 960 34.90 -23.56 10.29
C ARG A 960 34.75 -25.07 10.40
N GLU A 961 34.88 -25.64 11.60
CA GLU A 961 34.68 -27.08 11.84
C GLU A 961 33.22 -27.49 11.57
N HIS A 962 32.26 -26.64 11.93
CA HIS A 962 30.85 -27.00 11.94
C HIS A 962 30.01 -26.44 10.77
N GLY A 963 30.60 -25.63 9.89
CA GLY A 963 29.93 -25.07 8.72
C GLY A 963 29.02 -23.88 9.04
N LEU A 964 29.38 -23.08 10.05
CA LEU A 964 28.61 -21.92 10.51
C LEU A 964 29.18 -20.63 9.92
N TRP A 965 28.31 -19.65 9.66
CA TRP A 965 28.72 -18.30 9.31
C TRP A 965 29.27 -17.57 10.53
N PHE A 966 30.48 -17.00 10.41
CA PHE A 966 31.09 -16.24 11.48
C PHE A 966 30.88 -14.73 11.26
N HIS A 967 30.09 -14.10 12.14
CA HIS A 967 29.87 -12.66 12.13
C HIS A 967 30.49 -11.98 13.35
N VAL A 968 31.12 -10.82 13.13
CA VAL A 968 31.63 -9.95 14.20
C VAL A 968 30.76 -8.69 14.30
N ASP A 969 30.02 -8.55 15.39
CA ASP A 969 29.32 -7.32 15.73
C ASP A 969 30.31 -6.34 16.39
N GLY A 970 30.98 -5.56 15.54
CA GLY A 970 31.79 -4.41 15.94
C GLY A 970 31.02 -3.10 15.94
N SER A 971 29.70 -3.11 16.09
CA SER A 971 28.87 -1.90 16.16
C SER A 971 29.46 -0.87 17.13
N TRP A 972 29.97 -1.30 18.28
CA TRP A 972 30.57 -0.43 19.29
C TRP A 972 32.10 -0.39 19.18
N GLY A 973 32.78 -1.50 19.49
CA GLY A 973 34.23 -1.56 19.57
C GLY A 973 34.97 -1.63 18.24
N GLY A 974 34.30 -1.95 17.11
CA GLY A 974 34.95 -2.12 15.81
C GLY A 974 35.74 -0.89 15.33
N SER A 975 35.38 0.30 15.80
CA SER A 975 36.07 1.55 15.45
C SER A 975 37.54 1.62 15.93
N VAL A 976 37.97 0.76 16.88
CA VAL A 976 39.38 0.70 17.31
C VAL A 976 40.36 0.33 16.20
N ALA A 977 39.88 -0.19 15.06
CA ALA A 977 40.68 -0.47 13.86
C ALA A 977 41.45 0.77 13.33
N PHE A 978 40.96 1.98 13.62
CA PHE A 978 41.66 3.22 13.31
C PHE A 978 42.94 3.41 14.13
N SER A 979 42.98 2.97 15.39
CA SER A 979 44.11 3.15 16.31
C SER A 979 45.11 1.99 16.26
N GLU A 980 46.38 2.30 15.98
CA GLU A 980 47.47 1.34 16.09
C GLU A 980 47.67 0.81 17.54
N ASN A 981 47.32 1.59 18.56
CA ASN A 981 47.46 1.21 19.98
C ASN A 981 46.32 0.31 20.48
N GLN A 982 45.12 0.40 19.91
CA GLN A 982 43.94 -0.34 20.38
C GLN A 982 43.50 -1.49 19.45
N LYS A 983 43.90 -1.49 18.16
CA LYS A 983 43.47 -2.47 17.15
C LYS A 983 43.75 -3.94 17.49
N TRP A 984 44.67 -4.24 18.41
CA TRP A 984 44.96 -5.61 18.83
C TRP A 984 43.74 -6.33 19.41
N ARG A 985 42.76 -5.58 19.95
CA ARG A 985 41.46 -6.13 20.39
C ARG A 985 40.62 -6.74 19.26
N LEU A 986 40.95 -6.46 18.00
CA LEU A 986 40.32 -7.03 16.81
C LEU A 986 41.12 -8.20 16.23
N GLU A 987 42.09 -8.76 16.97
CA GLU A 987 42.89 -9.89 16.51
C GLU A 987 42.00 -11.11 16.22
N GLY A 988 41.93 -11.49 14.94
CA GLY A 988 41.04 -12.56 14.47
C GLY A 988 39.79 -12.07 13.73
N ALA A 989 39.38 -10.81 13.86
CA ALA A 989 38.21 -10.26 13.15
C ALA A 989 38.31 -10.39 11.62
N LYS A 990 39.52 -10.36 11.06
CA LYS A 990 39.82 -10.63 9.64
C LYS A 990 39.38 -12.02 9.12
N LEU A 991 39.01 -12.93 10.02
CA LEU A 991 38.55 -14.29 9.71
C LEU A 991 37.01 -14.37 9.60
N ALA A 992 36.29 -13.28 9.88
CA ALA A 992 34.83 -13.23 9.79
C ALA A 992 34.34 -13.21 8.35
N ASP A 993 33.20 -13.87 8.11
CA ASP A 993 32.50 -13.83 6.82
C ASP A 993 31.79 -12.48 6.62
N SER A 994 31.38 -11.82 7.71
CA SER A 994 30.94 -10.43 7.71
C SER A 994 31.17 -9.72 9.06
N LEU A 995 31.25 -8.39 9.03
CA LEU A 995 31.50 -7.55 10.20
C LEU A 995 30.63 -6.29 10.17
N THR A 996 29.95 -5.98 11.28
CA THR A 996 29.22 -4.71 11.46
C THR A 996 30.11 -3.69 12.16
N VAL A 997 30.04 -2.41 11.75
CA VAL A 997 30.69 -1.31 12.47
C VAL A 997 29.92 0.01 12.33
N ASN A 998 29.81 0.78 13.42
CA ASN A 998 29.05 2.04 13.44
C ASN A 998 29.95 3.26 13.74
N PRO A 999 30.42 3.98 12.71
CA PRO A 999 31.06 5.29 12.87
C PRO A 999 30.28 6.28 13.75
N HIS A 1000 28.95 6.22 13.74
CA HIS A 1000 28.12 7.11 14.55
C HIS A 1000 28.17 6.87 16.06
N LYS A 1001 28.91 5.85 16.50
CA LYS A 1001 29.16 5.59 17.91
C LYS A 1001 30.49 6.21 18.35
N MET A 1002 31.58 5.44 18.31
CA MET A 1002 32.89 5.82 18.85
C MET A 1002 33.57 6.98 18.08
N LEU A 1003 33.34 7.12 16.76
CA LEU A 1003 34.04 8.12 15.93
C LEU A 1003 33.39 9.51 15.95
N GLY A 1004 32.17 9.65 16.49
CA GLY A 1004 31.44 10.92 16.53
C GLY A 1004 30.85 11.35 15.17
N VAL A 1005 30.64 10.43 14.23
CA VAL A 1005 29.92 10.70 12.97
C VAL A 1005 28.41 10.85 13.27
N PRO A 1006 27.62 11.64 12.53
CA PRO A 1006 26.19 11.76 12.80
C PRO A 1006 25.42 10.44 12.64
N VAL A 1007 24.39 10.26 13.47
CA VAL A 1007 23.43 9.16 13.35
C VAL A 1007 22.46 9.44 12.18
N THR A 1008 22.13 8.49 11.32
CA THR A 1008 22.72 7.15 11.15
C THR A 1008 24.00 7.18 10.31
N CYS A 1009 24.88 6.21 10.57
CA CYS A 1009 26.03 5.85 9.73
C CYS A 1009 26.58 4.49 10.21
N SER A 1010 26.15 3.38 9.60
CA SER A 1010 26.56 2.01 9.95
C SER A 1010 26.96 1.27 8.69
N PHE A 1011 28.00 0.45 8.75
CA PHE A 1011 28.48 -0.38 7.65
C PHE A 1011 28.32 -1.85 8.00
N LEU A 1012 27.89 -2.65 7.02
CA LEU A 1012 28.09 -4.09 7.00
C LEU A 1012 29.18 -4.39 5.96
N LEU A 1013 30.28 -4.96 6.44
CA LEU A 1013 31.52 -5.22 5.69
C LEU A 1013 31.75 -6.72 5.50
N THR A 1014 32.50 -7.09 4.46
CA THR A 1014 32.94 -8.46 4.18
C THR A 1014 34.24 -8.45 3.35
N ASN A 1015 34.91 -9.60 3.31
CA ASN A 1015 36.08 -9.83 2.45
C ASN A 1015 35.69 -10.16 0.99
N ASP A 1016 34.41 -10.43 0.69
CA ASP A 1016 33.92 -10.71 -0.66
C ASP A 1016 32.45 -10.28 -0.83
N THR A 1017 32.22 -9.08 -1.39
CA THR A 1017 30.88 -8.49 -1.59
C THR A 1017 29.99 -9.29 -2.54
N ARG A 1018 30.55 -10.15 -3.39
CA ARG A 1018 29.77 -11.03 -4.28
C ARG A 1018 28.89 -12.00 -3.48
N ARG A 1019 29.31 -12.38 -2.27
CA ARG A 1019 28.45 -13.17 -1.36
C ARG A 1019 27.18 -12.41 -0.97
N PHE A 1020 27.29 -11.09 -0.74
CA PHE A 1020 26.14 -10.26 -0.39
C PHE A 1020 25.19 -10.15 -1.60
N HIS A 1021 25.75 -9.87 -2.78
CA HIS A 1021 25.00 -9.84 -4.05
C HIS A 1021 24.28 -11.17 -4.32
N HIS A 1022 24.95 -12.31 -4.32
CA HIS A 1022 24.31 -13.60 -4.54
C HIS A 1022 23.24 -13.93 -3.47
N ALA A 1023 23.46 -13.54 -2.20
CA ALA A 1023 22.52 -13.79 -1.12
C ALA A 1023 21.24 -12.93 -1.19
N THR A 1024 21.31 -11.70 -1.73
CA THR A 1024 20.20 -10.72 -1.69
C THR A 1024 19.57 -10.42 -3.05
N SER A 1025 20.28 -10.60 -4.16
CA SER A 1025 19.78 -10.32 -5.52
C SER A 1025 18.52 -11.11 -5.89
N LEU A 1026 17.58 -10.43 -6.56
CA LEU A 1026 16.37 -10.98 -7.16
C LEU A 1026 16.20 -10.35 -8.55
N LYS A 1027 15.69 -11.10 -9.54
CA LYS A 1027 15.54 -10.59 -10.92
C LYS A 1027 14.37 -9.60 -11.03
N ALA A 1028 14.65 -8.31 -10.92
CA ALA A 1028 13.69 -7.22 -11.07
C ALA A 1028 13.95 -6.41 -12.36
N GLY A 1029 13.57 -6.97 -13.52
CA GLY A 1029 13.91 -6.44 -14.85
C GLY A 1029 13.35 -5.05 -15.22
N TYR A 1030 12.51 -4.46 -14.37
CA TYR A 1030 12.04 -3.07 -14.51
C TYR A 1030 13.00 -2.04 -13.90
N LEU A 1031 13.92 -2.48 -13.02
CA LEU A 1031 14.81 -1.63 -12.22
C LEU A 1031 16.28 -1.94 -12.50
N PHE A 1032 16.63 -3.23 -12.57
CA PHE A 1032 17.97 -3.69 -12.93
C PHE A 1032 17.95 -4.16 -14.38
N HIS A 1033 18.77 -3.53 -15.22
CA HIS A 1033 18.82 -3.74 -16.68
C HIS A 1033 20.06 -4.53 -17.12
N GLU A 1034 20.55 -5.42 -16.24
CA GLU A 1034 21.68 -6.30 -16.52
C GLU A 1034 21.39 -7.21 -17.71
N LYS A 1035 22.45 -7.51 -18.48
CA LYS A 1035 22.41 -8.53 -19.52
C LYS A 1035 22.66 -9.88 -18.85
N ASP A 1036 21.84 -10.88 -19.15
CA ASP A 1036 22.13 -12.26 -18.76
C ASP A 1036 23.47 -12.70 -19.39
N GLY A 1037 24.57 -12.72 -18.63
CA GLY A 1037 25.88 -13.18 -19.13
C GLY A 1037 27.10 -12.95 -18.23
N ASP A 1038 27.20 -11.80 -17.55
CA ASP A 1038 28.49 -11.33 -17.01
C ASP A 1038 28.60 -11.46 -15.47
N GLU A 1039 28.73 -12.70 -14.97
CA GLU A 1039 28.83 -13.02 -13.51
C GLU A 1039 30.17 -12.58 -12.85
N GLU A 1040 31.07 -11.93 -13.58
CA GLU A 1040 32.41 -11.51 -13.10
C GLU A 1040 32.59 -9.98 -12.94
N GLU A 1041 31.61 -9.16 -13.34
CA GLU A 1041 31.72 -7.69 -13.23
C GLU A 1041 31.41 -7.14 -11.83
N ASP A 1042 31.92 -5.93 -11.59
CA ASP A 1042 31.89 -5.25 -10.30
C ASP A 1042 30.52 -4.59 -10.06
N VAL A 1043 29.76 -5.04 -9.05
CA VAL A 1043 28.38 -4.58 -8.83
C VAL A 1043 28.35 -3.10 -8.41
N PHE A 1044 27.66 -2.25 -9.17
CA PHE A 1044 27.44 -0.82 -8.86
C PHE A 1044 25.99 -0.48 -8.48
N ASP A 1045 25.02 -1.33 -8.84
CA ASP A 1045 23.63 -1.18 -8.39
C ASP A 1045 23.50 -1.70 -6.95
N MET A 1046 23.85 -0.83 -6.00
CA MET A 1046 23.98 -1.16 -4.57
C MET A 1046 22.73 -1.80 -3.95
N ALA A 1047 21.54 -1.55 -4.49
CA ALA A 1047 20.30 -2.20 -4.04
C ALA A 1047 20.28 -3.72 -4.27
N GLN A 1048 21.13 -4.27 -5.15
CA GLN A 1048 21.26 -5.72 -5.33
C GLN A 1048 22.08 -6.42 -4.24
N MET A 1049 22.72 -5.67 -3.33
CA MET A 1049 23.50 -6.18 -2.19
C MET A 1049 22.75 -6.06 -0.84
N THR A 1050 21.44 -5.81 -0.89
CA THR A 1050 20.55 -5.62 0.27
C THR A 1050 19.11 -5.99 -0.09
N MET A 1051 18.23 -6.07 0.91
CA MET A 1051 16.77 -6.16 0.67
C MET A 1051 16.11 -4.76 0.56
N GLY A 1052 16.80 -3.70 0.97
CA GLY A 1052 16.25 -2.34 1.00
C GLY A 1052 16.55 -1.57 -0.29
N CYS A 1053 15.51 -1.26 -1.08
CA CYS A 1053 15.66 -0.44 -2.29
C CYS A 1053 15.85 1.06 -1.99
N GLY A 1054 15.24 1.59 -0.92
CA GLY A 1054 15.44 2.98 -0.49
C GLY A 1054 16.61 3.11 0.47
N ARG A 1055 17.71 3.76 0.07
CA ARG A 1055 18.87 4.02 0.93
C ARG A 1055 19.45 5.42 0.79
N ARG A 1056 19.79 6.01 1.93
CA ARG A 1056 20.55 7.26 2.05
C ARG A 1056 22.05 6.99 1.99
N ALA A 1057 22.82 7.89 1.37
CA ALA A 1057 24.28 7.77 1.24
C ALA A 1057 25.04 8.11 2.53
N ASP A 1058 24.69 7.48 3.66
CA ASP A 1058 25.30 7.78 4.97
C ASP A 1058 26.83 7.53 5.00
N SER A 1059 27.37 6.81 4.01
CA SER A 1059 28.81 6.64 3.77
C SER A 1059 29.56 7.96 3.57
N LEU A 1060 28.92 8.97 2.97
CA LEU A 1060 29.51 10.29 2.72
C LEU A 1060 29.95 10.98 4.02
N LYS A 1061 29.23 10.73 5.13
CA LYS A 1061 29.55 11.30 6.44
C LYS A 1061 30.90 10.81 6.95
N LEU A 1062 31.12 9.48 6.92
CA LEU A 1062 32.43 8.91 7.25
C LEU A 1062 33.49 9.36 6.24
N ALA A 1063 33.17 9.35 4.94
CA ALA A 1063 34.12 9.72 3.88
C ALA A 1063 34.70 11.13 4.09
N LEU A 1064 33.84 12.13 4.32
CA LEU A 1064 34.27 13.52 4.50
C LEU A 1064 34.96 13.74 5.86
N SER A 1065 34.45 13.16 6.95
CA SER A 1065 35.15 13.23 8.25
C SER A 1065 36.50 12.50 8.21
N TRP A 1066 36.66 11.42 7.43
CA TRP A 1066 37.95 10.73 7.20
C TRP A 1066 38.89 11.55 6.32
N VAL A 1067 38.40 12.21 5.26
CA VAL A 1067 39.20 13.17 4.48
C VAL A 1067 39.71 14.32 5.36
N TYR A 1068 38.90 14.81 6.31
CA TYR A 1068 39.26 15.92 7.20
C TYR A 1068 40.21 15.52 8.35
N TYR A 1069 39.89 14.46 9.10
CA TYR A 1069 40.70 14.03 10.26
C TYR A 1069 41.87 13.11 9.89
N GLY A 1070 41.76 12.41 8.77
CA GLY A 1070 42.65 11.30 8.43
C GLY A 1070 42.56 10.14 9.43
N ARG A 1071 43.29 9.04 9.14
CA ARG A 1071 43.40 7.92 10.08
C ARG A 1071 44.01 8.34 11.42
N ARG A 1072 45.01 9.24 11.37
CA ARG A 1072 45.73 9.74 12.55
C ARG A 1072 44.83 10.55 13.49
N GLY A 1073 43.99 11.46 12.99
CA GLY A 1073 43.08 12.23 13.84
C GLY A 1073 42.00 11.36 14.52
N TYR A 1074 41.54 10.29 13.85
CA TYR A 1074 40.69 9.29 14.51
C TYR A 1074 41.45 8.46 15.55
N GLN A 1075 42.69 8.04 15.27
CA GLN A 1075 43.53 7.36 16.26
C GLN A 1075 43.74 8.23 17.51
N GLU A 1076 44.14 9.49 17.35
CA GLU A 1076 44.34 10.45 18.46
C GLU A 1076 43.09 10.58 19.34
N ARG A 1077 41.89 10.63 18.73
CA ARG A 1077 40.60 10.69 19.45
C ARG A 1077 40.25 9.39 20.18
N ILE A 1078 40.48 8.24 19.56
CA ILE A 1078 40.24 6.92 20.18
C ILE A 1078 41.20 6.73 21.35
N ASP A 1079 42.49 6.98 21.15
CA ASP A 1079 43.50 6.81 22.19
C ASP A 1079 43.25 7.75 23.37
N HIS A 1080 42.85 9.01 23.12
CA HIS A 1080 42.39 9.91 24.18
C HIS A 1080 41.19 9.34 24.94
N ALA A 1081 40.14 8.87 24.25
CA ALA A 1081 38.97 8.30 24.90
C ALA A 1081 39.31 7.06 25.74
N PHE A 1082 40.20 6.17 25.27
CA PHE A 1082 40.68 5.03 26.07
C PHE A 1082 41.49 5.47 27.30
N ASN A 1083 42.35 6.49 27.16
CA ASN A 1083 43.07 7.06 28.30
C ASN A 1083 42.11 7.68 29.34
N MET A 1084 41.00 8.28 28.90
CA MET A 1084 39.96 8.80 29.80
C MET A 1084 39.14 7.68 30.45
N ALA A 1085 38.87 6.58 29.74
CA ALA A 1085 38.21 5.40 30.30
C ALA A 1085 39.06 4.75 31.40
N GLN A 1086 40.36 4.57 31.15
CA GLN A 1086 41.31 4.07 32.14
C GLN A 1086 41.39 5.02 33.34
N TYR A 1087 41.57 6.33 33.13
CA TYR A 1087 41.62 7.30 34.22
C TYR A 1087 40.34 7.29 35.08
N PHE A 1088 39.18 7.13 34.46
CA PHE A 1088 37.92 7.02 35.19
C PHE A 1088 37.83 5.70 35.98
N ALA A 1089 38.26 4.57 35.44
CA ALA A 1089 38.35 3.32 36.19
C ALA A 1089 39.31 3.43 37.39
N GLU A 1090 40.48 4.05 37.21
CA GLU A 1090 41.44 4.34 38.28
C GLU A 1090 40.83 5.26 39.37
N SER A 1091 40.09 6.31 38.99
CA SER A 1091 39.39 7.19 39.94
C SER A 1091 38.24 6.51 40.69
N VAL A 1092 37.54 5.55 40.05
CA VAL A 1092 36.50 4.73 40.70
C VAL A 1092 37.14 3.74 41.68
N GLU A 1093 38.22 3.07 41.29
CA GLU A 1093 38.95 2.10 42.12
C GLU A 1093 39.64 2.75 43.33
N ALA A 1094 40.13 3.98 43.18
CA ALA A 1094 40.69 4.79 44.27
C ALA A 1094 39.63 5.31 45.27
N SER A 1095 38.34 5.28 44.95
CA SER A 1095 37.29 5.78 45.84
C SER A 1095 36.88 4.74 46.88
N PRO A 1096 36.88 5.08 48.19
CA PRO A 1096 36.32 4.22 49.23
C PRO A 1096 34.78 4.16 49.19
N ARG A 1097 34.12 4.88 48.28
CA ARG A 1097 32.65 4.98 48.15
C ARG A 1097 32.11 4.40 46.84
N LEU A 1098 32.98 3.92 45.96
CA LEU A 1098 32.58 3.28 44.71
C LEU A 1098 33.13 1.83 44.64
N HIS A 1099 32.56 1.03 43.75
CA HIS A 1099 33.01 -0.34 43.46
C HIS A 1099 33.04 -0.54 41.94
N LEU A 1100 34.23 -0.71 41.38
CA LEU A 1100 34.43 -0.92 39.95
C LEU A 1100 33.96 -2.33 39.53
N VAL A 1101 33.18 -2.40 38.45
CA VAL A 1101 32.70 -3.64 37.83
C VAL A 1101 33.47 -3.94 36.53
N SER A 1102 33.96 -2.91 35.83
CA SER A 1102 34.82 -3.07 34.64
C SER A 1102 36.22 -3.59 34.97
N GLU A 1103 36.87 -4.27 34.02
CA GLU A 1103 38.33 -4.47 34.08
C GLU A 1103 39.06 -3.11 34.14
N ASN A 1104 40.23 -3.03 34.79
CA ASN A 1104 41.14 -1.87 34.73
C ASN A 1104 42.46 -2.29 34.04
N PRO A 1105 42.83 -1.70 32.89
CA PRO A 1105 42.09 -0.72 32.10
C PRO A 1105 40.82 -1.30 31.45
N PRO A 1106 39.76 -0.50 31.22
CA PRO A 1106 38.54 -0.96 30.58
C PRO A 1106 38.76 -1.58 29.19
N PRO A 1107 37.97 -2.61 28.82
CA PRO A 1107 38.11 -3.25 27.52
C PRO A 1107 37.64 -2.33 26.38
N CYS A 1108 36.69 -1.43 26.63
CA CYS A 1108 36.20 -0.39 25.72
C CYS A 1108 35.83 0.89 26.51
N LEU A 1109 35.11 1.84 25.91
CA LEU A 1109 34.91 3.19 26.46
C LEU A 1109 33.81 3.33 27.55
N GLN A 1110 33.20 2.24 28.00
CA GLN A 1110 32.33 2.27 29.18
C GLN A 1110 33.11 1.98 30.47
N VAL A 1111 32.72 2.65 31.56
CA VAL A 1111 33.13 2.32 32.92
C VAL A 1111 31.88 1.97 33.71
N CYS A 1112 31.86 0.74 34.22
CA CYS A 1112 30.74 0.16 34.96
C CYS A 1112 31.09 0.11 36.46
N PHE A 1113 30.22 0.62 37.33
CA PHE A 1113 30.49 0.70 38.76
C PHE A 1113 29.23 0.89 39.63
N PHE A 1114 29.32 0.53 40.90
CA PHE A 1114 28.31 0.81 41.93
C PHE A 1114 28.74 1.94 42.85
N TYR A 1115 27.77 2.58 43.51
CA TYR A 1115 28.00 3.31 44.76
C TYR A 1115 27.93 2.33 45.94
N LYS A 1116 28.94 2.32 46.81
CA LYS A 1116 28.95 1.52 48.06
C LYS A 1116 28.84 2.45 49.28
N PRO A 1117 27.84 2.25 50.16
CA PRO A 1117 27.66 3.06 51.36
C PRO A 1117 28.62 2.69 52.51
N SER A 1118 29.38 1.61 52.34
CA SER A 1118 30.31 0.96 53.26
C SER A 1118 31.57 0.52 52.50
N ASP A 1119 32.59 0.01 53.20
CA ASP A 1119 33.82 -0.47 52.56
C ASP A 1119 33.56 -1.64 51.59
N GLU A 1120 32.56 -2.47 51.89
CA GLU A 1120 32.03 -3.53 51.04
C GLU A 1120 30.77 -3.10 50.26
N LEU A 1121 30.53 -3.71 49.10
CA LEU A 1121 29.29 -3.57 48.33
C LEU A 1121 28.12 -4.24 49.08
N SER A 1122 26.93 -3.64 49.03
CA SER A 1122 25.76 -4.23 49.67
C SER A 1122 25.30 -5.48 48.91
N ASN A 1123 25.10 -6.59 49.63
CA ASN A 1123 24.50 -7.81 49.09
C ASN A 1123 22.99 -7.68 48.76
N ASN A 1124 22.37 -6.53 49.05
CA ASN A 1124 20.97 -6.27 48.73
C ASN A 1124 20.84 -5.61 47.34
N ALA A 1125 20.54 -6.43 46.33
CA ALA A 1125 20.35 -5.99 44.95
C ALA A 1125 19.27 -4.91 44.77
N ALA A 1126 18.18 -4.94 45.56
CA ALA A 1126 17.13 -3.93 45.52
C ALA A 1126 17.61 -2.58 46.08
N PHE A 1127 18.43 -2.60 47.15
CA PHE A 1127 19.07 -1.40 47.67
C PHE A 1127 20.00 -0.75 46.64
N ASN A 1128 20.91 -1.53 46.03
CA ASN A 1128 21.82 -1.04 45.00
C ASN A 1128 21.05 -0.43 43.83
N THR A 1129 20.05 -1.16 43.31
CA THR A 1129 19.13 -0.70 42.26
C THR A 1129 18.46 0.63 42.61
N SER A 1130 17.87 0.75 43.80
CA SER A 1130 17.21 1.98 44.24
C SER A 1130 18.17 3.17 44.34
N THR A 1131 19.42 2.92 44.77
CA THR A 1131 20.47 3.92 44.91
C THR A 1131 20.96 4.39 43.54
N THR A 1132 21.30 3.45 42.65
CA THR A 1132 21.74 3.72 41.28
C THR A 1132 20.71 4.55 40.52
N ARG A 1133 19.43 4.13 40.50
CA ARG A 1133 18.36 4.89 39.84
C ARG A 1133 18.17 6.29 40.42
N ARG A 1134 18.17 6.42 41.75
CA ARG A 1134 18.02 7.71 42.46
C ARG A 1134 19.15 8.68 42.11
N VAL A 1135 20.40 8.20 42.14
CA VAL A 1135 21.57 9.02 41.85
C VAL A 1135 21.65 9.38 40.37
N ALA A 1136 21.39 8.44 39.46
CA ALA A 1136 21.35 8.69 38.01
C ALA A 1136 20.33 9.79 37.65
N ALA A 1137 19.13 9.76 38.23
CA ALA A 1137 18.13 10.81 38.04
C ALA A 1137 18.59 12.18 38.60
N ALA A 1138 19.23 12.18 39.77
CA ALA A 1138 19.72 13.41 40.42
C ALA A 1138 21.01 14.01 39.81
N LEU A 1139 21.67 13.29 38.89
CA LEU A 1139 22.81 13.77 38.11
C LEU A 1139 22.41 14.66 36.93
N ILE A 1140 21.22 14.44 36.35
CA ILE A 1140 20.69 15.22 35.20
C ILE A 1140 20.73 16.74 35.46
N PRO A 1141 20.18 17.28 36.57
CA PRO A 1141 20.25 18.71 36.87
C PRO A 1141 21.67 19.20 37.20
N GLN A 1142 22.63 18.31 37.48
CA GLN A 1142 24.05 18.65 37.66
C GLN A 1142 24.83 18.64 36.33
N GLY A 1143 24.15 18.43 35.19
CA GLY A 1143 24.76 18.45 33.86
C GLY A 1143 25.33 17.10 33.40
N PHE A 1144 25.00 16.01 34.10
CA PHE A 1144 25.46 14.66 33.79
C PHE A 1144 24.29 13.73 33.43
N MET A 1145 24.43 12.96 32.36
CA MET A 1145 23.48 11.92 31.99
C MET A 1145 24.26 10.62 31.81
N ILE A 1146 23.96 9.62 32.64
CA ILE A 1146 24.58 8.30 32.65
C ILE A 1146 23.50 7.22 32.68
N ASP A 1147 23.78 6.06 32.09
CA ASP A 1147 22.87 4.93 32.09
C ASP A 1147 23.11 4.01 33.29
N TYR A 1148 22.27 3.00 33.42
CA TYR A 1148 22.51 1.87 34.31
C TYR A 1148 22.21 0.53 33.63
N SER A 1149 22.66 -0.56 34.22
CA SER A 1149 22.47 -1.92 33.67
C SER A 1149 22.34 -2.94 34.80
N PRO A 1150 21.53 -4.00 34.62
CA PRO A 1150 21.27 -5.00 35.65
C PRO A 1150 22.44 -5.97 35.86
N SER A 1151 22.54 -6.53 37.06
CA SER A 1151 23.41 -7.65 37.43
C SER A 1151 22.78 -8.44 38.59
N GLU A 1152 23.42 -9.54 38.99
CA GLU A 1152 23.04 -10.32 40.19
C GLU A 1152 23.08 -9.48 41.47
N HIS A 1153 23.94 -8.47 41.55
CA HIS A 1153 24.04 -7.53 42.67
C HIS A 1153 23.14 -6.29 42.50
N GLY A 1154 22.18 -6.30 41.57
CA GLY A 1154 21.31 -5.17 41.24
C GLY A 1154 21.87 -4.30 40.12
N GLU A 1155 21.29 -3.12 39.91
CA GLU A 1155 21.71 -2.23 38.82
C GLU A 1155 22.94 -1.38 39.19
N PHE A 1156 23.93 -1.37 38.29
CA PHE A 1156 25.14 -0.54 38.37
C PHE A 1156 25.11 0.59 37.35
N PHE A 1157 25.87 1.67 37.59
CA PHE A 1157 26.05 2.75 36.62
C PHE A 1157 26.88 2.29 35.43
N ARG A 1158 26.44 2.61 34.22
CA ARG A 1158 27.22 2.47 32.99
C ARG A 1158 27.45 3.85 32.40
N ALA A 1159 28.62 4.41 32.66
CA ALA A 1159 29.01 5.71 32.14
C ALA A 1159 29.96 5.54 30.94
N VAL A 1160 29.63 6.19 29.82
CA VAL A 1160 30.32 6.04 28.53
C VAL A 1160 31.18 7.27 28.26
N VAL A 1161 32.51 7.12 28.23
CA VAL A 1161 33.42 8.21 27.84
C VAL A 1161 33.49 8.33 26.32
N ASN A 1162 33.91 9.50 25.84
CA ASN A 1162 34.05 9.78 24.42
C ASN A 1162 35.25 10.69 24.14
N GLY A 1163 35.53 10.98 22.86
CA GLY A 1163 36.68 11.78 22.44
C GLY A 1163 36.69 13.26 22.91
N ARG A 1164 35.63 13.76 23.55
CA ARG A 1164 35.57 15.08 24.21
C ARG A 1164 35.57 15.02 25.74
N THR A 1165 35.52 13.83 26.35
CA THR A 1165 35.60 13.69 27.81
C THR A 1165 36.96 14.19 28.31
N THR A 1166 36.99 14.90 29.44
CA THR A 1166 38.21 15.39 30.08
C THR A 1166 38.33 14.86 31.51
N LYS A 1167 39.52 14.95 32.10
CA LYS A 1167 39.78 14.50 33.47
C LYS A 1167 38.93 15.25 34.49
N GLU A 1168 38.85 16.56 34.33
CA GLU A 1168 38.09 17.45 35.21
C GLU A 1168 36.60 17.07 35.23
N LYS A 1169 36.05 16.69 34.06
CA LYS A 1169 34.66 16.24 33.94
C LYS A 1169 34.41 14.88 34.59
N ILE A 1170 35.40 13.98 34.56
CA ILE A 1170 35.39 12.70 35.28
C ILE A 1170 35.43 12.96 36.80
N ASP A 1171 36.31 13.82 37.28
CA ASP A 1171 36.44 14.16 38.70
C ASP A 1171 35.17 14.86 39.25
N GLU A 1172 34.52 15.70 38.45
CA GLU A 1172 33.20 16.26 38.75
C GLU A 1172 32.13 15.17 38.85
N LEU A 1173 32.09 14.21 37.91
CA LEU A 1173 31.12 13.10 37.93
C LEU A 1173 31.29 12.21 39.17
N VAL A 1174 32.53 11.81 39.47
CA VAL A 1174 32.85 10.98 40.65
C VAL A 1174 32.38 11.68 41.93
N ARG A 1175 32.76 12.95 42.13
CA ARG A 1175 32.32 13.73 43.30
C ARG A 1175 30.81 13.93 43.36
N ALA A 1176 30.13 14.08 42.22
CA ALA A 1176 28.68 14.21 42.14
C ALA A 1176 27.98 12.91 42.54
N VAL A 1177 28.45 11.75 42.06
CA VAL A 1177 27.95 10.42 42.46
C VAL A 1177 28.16 10.21 43.96
N GLU A 1178 29.36 10.48 44.49
CA GLU A 1178 29.68 10.28 45.91
C GLU A 1178 28.78 11.12 46.83
N LYS A 1179 28.57 12.40 46.47
CA LYS A 1179 27.72 13.35 47.19
C LYS A 1179 26.24 12.99 47.12
N LEU A 1180 25.74 12.55 45.97
CA LEU A 1180 24.35 12.13 45.81
C LEU A 1180 24.08 10.77 46.47
N GLY A 1181 25.05 9.87 46.44
CA GLY A 1181 24.98 8.58 47.12
C GLY A 1181 24.90 8.76 48.64
N SER A 1182 25.69 9.67 49.22
CA SER A 1182 25.73 9.91 50.67
C SER A 1182 24.57 10.75 51.23
N ALA A 1183 23.76 11.39 50.37
CA ALA A 1183 22.59 12.18 50.75
C ALA A 1183 21.38 11.32 51.18
N GLN A 1184 21.61 10.35 52.08
CA GLN A 1184 20.62 9.37 52.54
C GLN A 1184 20.66 9.13 54.06
N ASN A 1185 21.05 10.16 54.82
CA ASN A 1185 20.54 10.42 56.17
C ASN A 1185 19.41 11.45 56.05
#